data_AF-A0A3D5BBP4-F1
#
_entry.id   AF-A0A3D5BBP4-F1
#
_cell.length_a   1.000
_cell.length_b   1.000
_cell.length_c   1.000
_cell.angle_alpha   90.00
_cell.angle_beta   90.00
_cell.angle_gamma   90.00
#
_symmetry.space_group_name_H-M   'P 1'
#
loop_
_entity.id
_entity.type
_entity.pdbx_description
1 polymer ?
#
loop_
_entity_poly.entity_id
_entity_poly.type
_entity_poly.pdbx_seq_one_letter_code
_entity_poly.pdbx_strand_id
1 'polypeptide(L)'
;MKDNISSCITVTFEPINVLPQNIAEFLDSYFEVSALNFTDDNKEQYVGYAPLSFNEEDLLKAAKKADISLPSYKIDVLKNKNWLTENVIKFAPQEVADFCVYGIHEKKAPKTKKIPIQVYAATAFGSTHPTTHMCLTALSDLSHSSFCPKNIIDVGTGSGVLSIAAAKKWSKLKPHILGVDIDIESVNVAAQNAYDNNIQDLMDVSYSNGFKAKAVKKNAPYDLVFANILARPLILMAKDMAKSLKPHGYAVLSGFTDAQTDWVLGAFQKVGFKLTKLYKNEHWRAALIQKKQNLMQIQSDLKKGESILIKRDNMFLGEDILFNENIISELSGFTGSAGMMLVAKDKAFLLVDGRYSIQARKETSKNIEVIDTQNFYTDLLRLIKENNFQKLLFNPWVVSKLETKLFENHGINLIPSFDVPISGLTPPQKVFKHPQKFAGLSSKEKCTAVVKAFPKGFDALLITSAAELSWLSNLRAFDLPDTPVLRAYGLLKKDGSLKVYSFEKISTLIKDLNKCVKVIYNAAQTPLALFQEASNLEDINFMALSNLKLQKNPVELKGFINAHIKDGVALVKFFCWLEKNYQGLTELDVVQKLHEFRACGKYYFSESFGTIAAIGSNAAIVHYQPSSKTNKKFSKSALLLLDSGAQYFDGTTDITRTVGFGHIKNEIKKDFTLVLKAHIALASHTFKKGTPANELDAVCRNVLLQQGKDFKHGTGHSVGYFSNVHESPFSINQHNTTPVLESYITSIEPGYYLENAYGIRIENLVYTKPDQKKRYLCFEPLTLCPIDLNLIKPELLTESEKSWLNQYHQRVFETLHPLLNKQERVWLENKCRLI
;
A
#
# COMPACT_ATOMS: atom_id res chain seq x y z
N MET A 1 -39.89 3.43 32.55
CA MET A 1 -39.99 3.64 34.00
C MET A 1 -40.30 5.11 34.20
N LYS A 2 -41.52 5.44 34.62
CA LYS A 2 -41.83 6.78 35.11
C LYS A 2 -41.36 6.83 36.57
N ASP A 3 -40.79 7.97 36.93
CA ASP A 3 -40.44 8.39 38.29
C ASP A 3 -39.13 7.82 38.86
N ASN A 4 -38.00 8.46 38.52
CA ASN A 4 -36.89 8.71 39.46
C ASN A 4 -35.83 9.66 38.89
N ILE A 5 -36.16 10.95 38.71
CA ILE A 5 -35.15 12.02 38.56
C ILE A 5 -35.59 13.20 39.45
N SER A 6 -34.83 13.45 40.51
CA SER A 6 -35.14 14.40 41.59
C SER A 6 -34.97 15.86 41.14
N SER A 7 -35.91 16.74 41.50
CA SER A 7 -35.71 18.19 41.44
C SER A 7 -34.50 18.60 42.30
N CYS A 8 -33.83 19.71 42.00
CA CYS A 8 -32.71 20.21 42.80
C CYS A 8 -32.90 21.69 43.16
N ILE A 9 -32.14 22.15 44.16
CA ILE A 9 -32.08 23.56 44.56
C ILE A 9 -30.90 24.20 43.83
N THR A 10 -31.11 25.38 43.25
CA THR A 10 -30.06 26.22 42.67
C THR A 10 -29.81 27.42 43.54
N VAL A 11 -28.55 27.64 43.92
CA VAL A 11 -28.08 28.84 44.63
C VAL A 11 -27.31 29.69 43.62
N THR A 12 -27.92 30.77 43.16
CA THR A 12 -27.36 31.66 42.13
C THR A 12 -26.80 32.91 42.79
N PHE A 13 -25.49 33.11 42.72
CA PHE A 13 -24.81 34.29 43.26
C PHE A 13 -24.93 35.45 42.28
N GLU A 14 -24.94 36.69 42.78
CA GLU A 14 -25.03 37.87 41.93
C GLU A 14 -23.80 38.00 41.01
N PRO A 15 -23.99 38.42 39.75
CA PRO A 15 -22.88 38.57 38.80
C PRO A 15 -21.88 39.64 39.24
N ILE A 16 -20.59 39.31 39.22
CA ILE A 16 -19.51 40.26 39.53
C ILE A 16 -18.39 40.16 38.49
N ASN A 17 -17.57 41.21 38.35
CA ASN A 17 -16.57 41.28 37.27
C ASN A 17 -15.54 40.14 37.33
N VAL A 18 -15.10 39.76 38.52
CA VAL A 18 -14.22 38.60 38.78
C VAL A 18 -14.53 38.10 40.19
N LEU A 19 -14.87 36.81 40.34
CA LEU A 19 -15.06 36.19 41.66
C LEU A 19 -13.70 35.99 42.35
N PRO A 20 -13.50 36.49 43.59
CA PRO A 20 -12.25 36.24 44.31
C PRO A 20 -11.95 34.74 44.40
N GLN A 21 -10.71 34.36 44.12
CA GLN A 21 -10.31 32.95 43.96
C GLN A 21 -10.63 32.08 45.18
N ASN A 22 -10.47 32.62 46.40
CA ASN A 22 -10.80 31.93 47.64
C ASN A 22 -12.30 31.64 47.79
N ILE A 23 -13.17 32.50 47.22
CA ILE A 23 -14.62 32.29 47.20
C ILE A 23 -14.98 31.25 46.15
N ALA A 24 -14.39 31.31 44.95
CA ALA A 24 -14.60 30.33 43.89
C ALA A 24 -14.22 28.90 44.35
N GLU A 25 -13.04 28.74 44.97
CA GLU A 25 -12.56 27.45 45.48
C GLU A 25 -13.46 26.91 46.61
N PHE A 26 -13.95 27.78 47.50
CA PHE A 26 -14.91 27.38 48.52
C PHE A 26 -16.22 26.89 47.92
N LEU A 27 -16.79 27.63 46.95
CA LEU A 27 -18.06 27.25 46.33
C LEU A 27 -17.93 25.96 45.52
N ASP A 28 -16.82 25.75 44.81
CA ASP A 28 -16.53 24.52 44.05
C ASP A 28 -16.35 23.32 44.98
N SER A 29 -15.87 23.55 46.20
CA SER A 29 -15.73 22.51 47.23
C SER A 29 -17.04 22.21 47.96
N TYR A 30 -17.93 23.21 48.09
CA TYR A 30 -19.15 23.10 48.88
C TYR A 30 -20.31 22.49 48.08
N PHE A 31 -20.43 22.83 46.79
CA PHE A 31 -21.46 22.26 45.91
C PHE A 31 -20.89 21.08 45.11
N GLU A 32 -21.57 19.93 45.11
CA GLU A 32 -21.14 18.76 44.31
C GLU A 32 -21.11 19.04 42.80
N VAL A 33 -21.96 19.97 42.34
CA VAL A 33 -21.99 20.46 40.98
C VAL A 33 -22.10 21.99 41.03
N SER A 34 -21.15 22.66 40.40
CA SER A 34 -21.14 24.10 40.21
C SER A 34 -21.06 24.46 38.72
N ALA A 35 -21.58 25.63 38.37
CA ALA A 35 -21.44 26.21 37.04
C ALA A 35 -21.06 27.69 37.15
N LEU A 36 -20.26 28.16 36.20
CA LEU A 36 -19.94 29.56 36.01
C LEU A 36 -20.63 30.04 34.73
N ASN A 37 -21.62 30.92 34.89
CA ASN A 37 -22.30 31.58 33.79
C ASN A 37 -21.68 32.95 33.53
N PHE A 38 -21.85 33.46 32.31
CA PHE A 38 -21.48 34.82 31.94
C PHE A 38 -22.73 35.59 31.56
N THR A 39 -22.91 36.78 32.14
CA THR A 39 -23.97 37.71 31.75
C THR A 39 -23.60 38.41 30.44
N ASP A 40 -24.57 39.07 29.79
CA ASP A 40 -24.37 39.80 28.53
C ASP A 40 -23.30 40.93 28.62
N ASP A 41 -22.98 41.38 29.83
CA ASP A 41 -21.91 42.33 30.15
C ASP A 41 -20.59 41.66 30.62
N ASN A 42 -20.40 40.36 30.34
CA ASN A 42 -19.23 39.54 30.67
C ASN A 42 -18.89 39.44 32.18
N LYS A 43 -19.88 39.60 33.07
CA LYS A 43 -19.68 39.33 34.50
C LYS A 43 -19.83 37.85 34.80
N GLU A 44 -19.05 37.38 35.75
CA GLU A 44 -19.07 36.01 36.26
C GLU A 44 -20.24 35.83 37.22
N GLN A 45 -21.13 34.88 36.91
CA GLN A 45 -22.26 34.49 37.75
C GLN A 45 -22.10 33.03 38.17
N TYR A 46 -21.86 32.81 39.46
CA TYR A 46 -21.66 31.48 40.00
C TYR A 46 -23.01 30.83 40.37
N VAL A 47 -23.20 29.55 40.03
CA VAL A 47 -24.41 28.78 40.34
C VAL A 47 -24.03 27.45 41.00
N GLY A 48 -24.45 27.28 42.25
CA GLY A 48 -24.32 26.01 42.97
C GLY A 48 -25.58 25.17 42.87
N TYR A 49 -25.45 23.88 42.57
CA TYR A 49 -26.56 22.93 42.55
C TYR A 49 -26.51 22.04 43.81
N ALA A 50 -27.65 21.91 44.49
CA ALA A 50 -27.76 21.19 45.74
C ALA A 50 -29.01 20.29 45.78
N PRO A 51 -29.03 19.21 46.58
CA PRO A 51 -30.21 18.37 46.75
C PRO A 51 -31.36 19.15 47.40
N LEU A 52 -32.60 18.63 47.32
CA LEU A 52 -33.78 19.25 47.96
C LEU A 52 -33.66 19.37 49.49
N SER A 53 -32.75 18.63 50.10
CA SER A 53 -32.40 18.72 51.53
C SER A 53 -31.46 19.90 51.84
N PHE A 54 -31.09 20.72 50.85
CA PHE A 54 -30.23 21.87 51.05
C PHE A 54 -30.82 22.84 52.08
N ASN A 55 -29.98 23.22 53.04
CA ASN A 55 -30.31 24.17 54.09
C ASN A 55 -29.36 25.37 54.00
N GLU A 56 -29.93 26.56 53.86
CA GLU A 56 -29.20 27.82 53.77
C GLU A 56 -28.35 28.11 55.02
N GLU A 57 -28.82 27.72 56.22
CA GLU A 57 -28.05 27.93 57.45
C GLU A 57 -26.72 27.19 57.45
N ASP A 58 -26.65 26.03 56.79
CA ASP A 58 -25.43 25.22 56.75
C ASP A 58 -24.39 25.83 55.81
N LEU A 59 -24.85 26.42 54.69
CA LEU A 59 -24.00 27.19 53.78
C LEU A 59 -23.39 28.40 54.51
N LEU A 60 -24.22 29.16 55.24
CA LEU A 60 -23.77 30.33 56.00
C LEU A 60 -22.80 29.95 57.13
N LYS A 61 -23.03 28.83 57.83
CA LYS A 61 -22.10 28.31 58.85
C LYS A 61 -20.77 27.86 58.23
N ALA A 62 -20.81 27.18 57.09
CA ALA A 62 -19.61 26.73 56.37
C ALA A 62 -18.78 27.91 55.87
N ALA A 63 -19.41 28.93 55.28
CA ALA A 63 -18.75 30.14 54.83
C ALA A 63 -18.11 30.91 55.99
N LYS A 64 -18.83 31.06 57.12
CA LYS A 64 -18.29 31.69 58.33
C LYS A 64 -17.10 30.92 58.92
N LYS A 65 -17.12 29.59 58.87
CA LYS A 65 -15.99 28.75 59.32
C LYS A 65 -14.76 28.88 58.40
N ALA A 66 -14.97 29.18 57.13
CA ALA A 66 -13.91 29.43 56.14
C ALA A 66 -13.46 30.91 56.08
N ASP A 67 -13.99 31.78 56.94
CA ASP A 67 -13.75 33.24 56.93
C ASP A 67 -14.11 33.90 55.58
N ILE A 68 -15.19 33.42 54.94
CA ILE A 68 -15.67 33.89 53.64
C ILE A 68 -16.96 34.68 53.80
N SER A 69 -16.98 35.91 53.28
CA SER A 69 -18.19 36.69 53.08
C SER A 69 -18.78 36.39 51.71
N LEU A 70 -19.91 35.69 51.67
CA LEU A 70 -20.57 35.31 50.41
C LEU A 70 -21.18 36.54 49.71
N PRO A 71 -21.10 36.62 48.36
CA PRO A 71 -21.89 37.56 47.59
C PRO A 71 -23.39 37.34 47.81
N SER A 72 -24.22 38.36 47.56
CA SER A 72 -25.68 38.20 47.53
C SER A 72 -26.08 37.06 46.59
N TYR A 73 -27.03 36.23 46.99
CA TYR A 73 -27.48 35.09 46.19
C TYR A 73 -29.00 34.90 46.28
N LYS A 74 -29.52 34.15 45.32
CA LYS A 74 -30.92 33.72 45.26
C LYS A 74 -31.01 32.20 45.27
N ILE A 75 -31.90 31.68 46.10
CA ILE A 75 -32.21 30.25 46.16
C ILE A 75 -33.51 30.02 45.40
N ASP A 76 -33.45 29.19 44.37
CA ASP A 76 -34.60 28.79 43.57
C ASP A 76 -34.73 27.25 43.55
N VAL A 77 -35.97 26.76 43.53
CA VAL A 77 -36.24 25.33 43.32
C VAL A 77 -36.34 25.09 41.82
N LEU A 78 -35.37 24.37 41.26
CA LEU A 78 -35.41 23.94 39.87
C LEU A 78 -36.41 22.79 39.75
N LYS A 79 -37.68 23.14 39.49
CA LYS A 79 -38.75 22.15 39.27
C LYS A 79 -38.45 21.34 38.03
N ASN A 80 -38.47 20.01 38.17
CA ASN A 80 -38.32 19.08 37.05
C ASN A 80 -39.40 19.37 35.99
N LYS A 81 -38.97 19.91 34.85
CA LYS A 81 -39.75 19.92 33.62
C LYS A 81 -39.14 18.87 32.70
N ASN A 82 -39.98 18.07 32.07
CA ASN A 82 -39.54 17.15 31.03
C ASN A 82 -39.29 17.96 29.74
N TRP A 83 -38.13 18.60 29.63
CA TRP A 83 -37.76 19.44 28.49
C TRP A 83 -37.75 18.68 27.15
N LEU A 84 -37.67 17.35 27.20
CA LEU A 84 -37.61 16.44 26.06
C LEU A 84 -38.94 16.25 25.32
N THR A 85 -40.08 16.35 26.02
CA THR A 85 -41.39 16.27 25.34
C THR A 85 -41.76 17.56 24.60
N GLU A 86 -41.10 18.68 24.90
CA GLU A 86 -41.44 19.99 24.31
C GLU A 86 -40.43 20.48 23.26
N ASN A 87 -39.21 19.91 23.15
CA ASN A 87 -38.17 20.40 22.24
C ASN A 87 -37.57 19.31 21.33
N VAL A 88 -38.31 18.85 20.32
CA VAL A 88 -37.69 18.21 19.14
C VAL A 88 -36.90 19.29 18.40
N ILE A 89 -35.56 19.21 18.41
CA ILE A 89 -34.72 20.15 17.65
C ILE A 89 -35.06 19.95 16.16
N LYS A 90 -35.64 20.99 15.56
CA LYS A 90 -35.91 21.03 14.12
C LYS A 90 -34.63 21.41 13.39
N PHE A 91 -34.26 20.63 12.39
CA PHE A 91 -33.10 20.90 11.54
C PHE A 91 -33.38 20.39 10.14
N ALA A 92 -32.95 21.15 9.13
CA ALA A 92 -33.12 20.77 7.74
C ALA A 92 -32.32 19.48 7.44
N PRO A 93 -32.81 18.61 6.52
CA PRO A 93 -32.06 17.45 6.06
C PRO A 93 -30.63 17.81 5.61
N GLN A 94 -29.64 17.07 6.11
CA GLN A 94 -28.23 17.29 5.79
C GLN A 94 -27.66 16.09 5.03
N GLU A 95 -27.05 16.32 3.88
CA GLU A 95 -26.32 15.29 3.15
C GLU A 95 -24.84 15.29 3.55
N VAL A 96 -24.35 14.12 3.97
CA VAL A 96 -22.93 13.92 4.35
C VAL A 96 -22.47 12.58 3.82
N ALA A 97 -21.40 12.60 3.02
CA ALA A 97 -20.85 11.42 2.35
C ALA A 97 -21.96 10.61 1.62
N ASP A 98 -22.30 9.41 2.09
CA ASP A 98 -23.34 8.56 1.52
C ASP A 98 -24.73 8.70 2.15
N PHE A 99 -24.86 9.55 3.17
CA PHE A 99 -26.02 9.60 4.04
C PHE A 99 -26.79 10.92 3.90
N CYS A 100 -28.09 10.87 4.19
CA CYS A 100 -28.92 12.05 4.40
C CYS A 100 -29.56 11.93 5.79
N VAL A 101 -29.11 12.74 6.74
CA VAL A 101 -29.60 12.76 8.11
C VAL A 101 -30.71 13.78 8.23
N TYR A 102 -31.86 13.38 8.77
CA TYR A 102 -33.02 14.26 8.95
C TYR A 102 -33.73 13.96 10.28
N GLY A 103 -34.39 14.97 10.85
CA GLY A 103 -35.05 14.84 12.14
C GLY A 103 -36.44 14.20 12.03
N ILE A 104 -36.94 13.64 13.12
CA ILE A 104 -38.27 12.99 13.13
C ILE A 104 -39.45 13.94 12.86
N HIS A 105 -39.23 15.25 13.01
CA HIS A 105 -40.24 16.27 12.67
C HIS A 105 -40.56 16.30 11.15
N GLU A 106 -39.70 15.74 10.30
CA GLU A 106 -39.97 15.55 8.88
C GLU A 106 -40.92 14.36 8.68
N LYS A 107 -42.15 14.64 8.21
CA LYS A 107 -43.22 13.64 8.04
C LYS A 107 -42.93 12.57 6.98
N LYS A 108 -41.98 12.83 6.08
CA LYS A 108 -41.56 11.92 5.01
C LYS A 108 -40.05 11.99 4.84
N ALA A 109 -39.45 10.85 4.51
CA ALA A 109 -38.04 10.81 4.16
C ALA A 109 -37.75 11.79 2.99
N PRO A 110 -36.69 12.62 3.09
CA PRO A 110 -36.28 13.51 2.01
C PRO A 110 -36.05 12.75 0.70
N LYS A 111 -36.41 13.36 -0.44
CA LYS A 111 -36.09 12.79 -1.75
C LYS A 111 -34.59 12.94 -2.01
N THR A 112 -33.83 11.90 -1.75
CA THR A 112 -32.38 11.86 -1.97
C THR A 112 -31.95 10.55 -2.64
N LYS A 113 -30.79 10.56 -3.31
CA LYS A 113 -30.10 9.33 -3.77
C LYS A 113 -29.21 8.72 -2.67
N LYS A 114 -29.05 9.41 -1.54
CA LYS A 114 -28.26 9.00 -0.38
C LYS A 114 -29.07 8.11 0.55
N ILE A 115 -28.39 7.45 1.50
CA ILE A 115 -29.01 6.58 2.50
C ILE A 115 -29.70 7.45 3.56
N PRO A 116 -31.03 7.39 3.69
CA PRO A 116 -31.76 8.21 4.67
C PRO A 116 -31.53 7.69 6.10
N ILE A 117 -31.28 8.59 7.05
CA ILE A 117 -31.17 8.32 8.49
C ILE A 117 -32.09 9.27 9.24
N GLN A 118 -33.09 8.74 9.95
CA GLN A 118 -34.02 9.52 10.75
C GLN A 118 -33.56 9.54 12.21
N VAL A 119 -33.57 10.70 12.88
CA VAL A 119 -33.16 10.76 14.30
C VAL A 119 -34.03 11.69 15.14
N TYR A 120 -34.28 11.29 16.39
CA TYR A 120 -34.67 12.16 17.49
C TYR A 120 -33.43 12.94 17.96
N ALA A 121 -33.39 14.25 17.68
CA ALA A 121 -32.38 15.16 18.21
C ALA A 121 -32.94 15.82 19.47
N ALA A 122 -32.87 15.14 20.61
CA ALA A 122 -33.61 15.54 21.80
C ALA A 122 -32.73 16.15 22.91
N THR A 123 -31.44 15.84 22.99
CA THR A 123 -30.38 16.51 23.77
C THR A 123 -29.12 15.64 23.64
N ALA A 124 -27.94 16.17 23.96
CA ALA A 124 -26.60 15.56 23.78
C ALA A 124 -26.00 15.64 22.35
N PHE A 125 -25.27 16.73 22.09
CA PHE A 125 -24.01 16.79 21.33
C PHE A 125 -23.86 16.15 19.92
N GLY A 126 -24.91 15.65 19.24
CA GLY A 126 -24.67 14.63 18.21
C GLY A 126 -25.49 14.59 16.93
N SER A 127 -26.28 15.61 16.55
CA SER A 127 -27.04 15.53 15.29
C SER A 127 -26.54 16.42 14.14
N THR A 128 -25.69 17.42 14.39
CA THR A 128 -25.21 18.37 13.35
C THR A 128 -23.82 18.98 13.63
N HIS A 129 -22.94 18.27 14.35
CA HIS A 129 -21.60 18.77 14.69
C HIS A 129 -20.52 18.33 13.68
N PRO A 130 -19.50 19.16 13.37
CA PRO A 130 -18.40 18.81 12.44
C PRO A 130 -17.76 17.44 12.70
N THR A 131 -17.72 17.01 13.97
CA THR A 131 -17.15 15.73 14.41
C THR A 131 -17.93 14.51 13.91
N THR A 132 -19.26 14.54 13.97
CA THR A 132 -20.12 13.46 13.46
C THR A 132 -20.04 13.36 11.93
N HIS A 133 -19.97 14.50 11.24
CA HIS A 133 -19.82 14.54 9.78
C HIS A 133 -18.54 13.84 9.31
N MET A 134 -17.42 14.08 10.01
CA MET A 134 -16.16 13.40 9.72
C MET A 134 -16.23 11.90 10.01
N CYS A 135 -16.90 11.47 11.09
CA CYS A 135 -17.11 10.05 11.37
C CYS A 135 -17.94 9.34 10.30
N LEU A 136 -19.02 9.96 9.81
CA LEU A 136 -19.82 9.43 8.69
C LEU A 136 -19.02 9.35 7.39
N THR A 137 -18.13 10.32 7.17
CA THR A 137 -17.20 10.31 6.03
C THR A 137 -16.19 9.16 6.16
N ALA A 138 -15.63 8.94 7.35
CA ALA A 138 -14.71 7.82 7.63
C ALA A 138 -15.38 6.45 7.47
N LEU A 139 -16.64 6.32 7.90
CA LEU A 139 -17.45 5.14 7.69
C LEU A 139 -17.67 4.87 6.19
N SER A 140 -18.05 5.91 5.43
CA SER A 140 -18.20 5.83 3.98
C SER A 140 -16.92 5.37 3.29
N ASP A 141 -15.77 5.97 3.62
CA ASP A 141 -14.46 5.56 3.11
C ASP A 141 -14.17 4.08 3.39
N LEU A 142 -14.37 3.63 4.64
CA LEU A 142 -14.20 2.22 5.03
C LEU A 142 -15.12 1.30 4.24
N SER A 143 -16.38 1.66 4.10
CA SER A 143 -17.38 0.84 3.41
C SER A 143 -17.18 0.74 1.90
N HIS A 144 -16.40 1.64 1.32
CA HIS A 144 -15.99 1.57 -0.08
C HIS A 144 -14.74 0.71 -0.28
N SER A 145 -14.03 0.35 0.79
CA SER A 145 -12.93 -0.61 0.74
C SER A 145 -13.43 -2.07 0.77
N SER A 146 -12.53 -3.05 0.76
CA SER A 146 -12.84 -4.47 0.96
C SER A 146 -13.21 -4.83 2.42
N PHE A 147 -13.33 -3.84 3.32
CA PHE A 147 -13.62 -4.05 4.72
C PHE A 147 -15.09 -4.44 4.97
N CYS A 148 -15.27 -5.60 5.59
CA CYS A 148 -16.57 -6.21 5.89
C CYS A 148 -16.70 -6.48 7.40
N PRO A 149 -17.10 -5.49 8.22
CA PRO A 149 -17.23 -5.68 9.66
C PRO A 149 -18.42 -6.59 10.00
N LYS A 150 -18.24 -7.49 10.97
CA LYS A 150 -19.31 -8.35 11.53
C LYS A 150 -19.75 -7.90 12.91
N ASN A 151 -18.87 -7.25 13.67
CA ASN A 151 -19.10 -6.85 15.05
C ASN A 151 -18.55 -5.44 15.29
N ILE A 152 -19.42 -4.52 15.68
CA ILE A 152 -19.14 -3.08 15.77
C ILE A 152 -19.49 -2.59 17.17
N ILE A 153 -18.72 -1.64 17.70
CA ILE A 153 -19.08 -0.89 18.91
C ILE A 153 -19.06 0.60 18.64
N ASP A 154 -20.05 1.30 19.19
CA ASP A 154 -20.19 2.75 19.14
C ASP A 154 -20.12 3.33 20.56
N VAL A 155 -18.97 3.87 20.92
CA VAL A 155 -18.65 4.37 22.27
C VAL A 155 -18.97 5.86 22.36
N GLY A 156 -19.88 6.20 23.27
CA GLY A 156 -20.52 7.52 23.28
C GLY A 156 -21.55 7.62 22.17
N THR A 157 -22.45 6.63 22.08
CA THR A 157 -23.36 6.46 20.94
C THR A 157 -24.30 7.65 20.76
N GLY A 158 -24.62 8.39 21.82
CA GLY A 158 -25.50 9.56 21.77
C GLY A 158 -26.84 9.22 21.11
N SER A 159 -27.12 9.84 19.95
CA SER A 159 -28.33 9.55 19.16
C SER A 159 -28.32 8.20 18.42
N GLY A 160 -27.21 7.48 18.40
CA GLY A 160 -27.04 6.23 17.64
C GLY A 160 -26.81 6.44 16.14
N VAL A 161 -26.57 7.68 15.69
CA VAL A 161 -26.45 8.01 14.25
C VAL A 161 -25.36 7.20 13.52
N LEU A 162 -24.21 6.98 14.16
CA LEU A 162 -23.10 6.19 13.57
C LEU A 162 -23.44 4.70 13.51
N SER A 163 -24.09 4.18 14.54
CA SER A 163 -24.60 2.81 14.58
C SER A 163 -25.64 2.56 13.47
N ILE A 164 -26.58 3.50 13.26
CA ILE A 164 -27.58 3.41 12.20
C ILE A 164 -26.94 3.49 10.81
N ALA A 165 -26.00 4.42 10.63
CA ALA A 165 -25.24 4.54 9.39
C ALA A 165 -24.51 3.24 9.03
N ALA A 166 -23.85 2.62 10.03
CA ALA A 166 -23.15 1.36 9.86
C ALA A 166 -24.10 0.21 9.49
N ALA A 167 -25.21 0.06 10.23
CA ALA A 167 -26.22 -0.96 9.98
C ALA A 167 -26.77 -0.87 8.55
N LYS A 168 -27.13 0.34 8.09
CA LYS A 168 -27.69 0.55 6.76
C LYS A 168 -26.66 0.30 5.65
N LYS A 169 -25.44 0.81 5.82
CA LYS A 169 -24.38 0.69 4.82
C LYS A 169 -23.90 -0.76 4.64
N TRP A 170 -23.77 -1.50 5.73
CA TRP A 170 -23.38 -2.92 5.74
C TRP A 170 -24.57 -3.89 5.92
N SER A 171 -25.78 -3.47 5.57
CA SER A 171 -27.03 -4.25 5.78
C SER A 171 -26.99 -5.68 5.26
N LYS A 172 -26.25 -5.94 4.16
CA LYS A 172 -26.07 -7.29 3.61
C LYS A 172 -25.28 -8.23 4.51
N LEU A 173 -24.35 -7.70 5.30
CA LEU A 173 -23.53 -8.48 6.23
C LEU A 173 -24.28 -8.79 7.53
N LYS A 174 -25.34 -8.03 7.82
CA LYS A 174 -26.07 -8.07 9.10
C LYS A 174 -25.10 -7.99 10.31
N PRO A 175 -24.29 -6.92 10.41
CA PRO A 175 -23.35 -6.80 11.51
C PRO A 175 -24.10 -6.67 12.84
N HIS A 176 -23.53 -7.24 13.89
CA HIS A 176 -23.93 -6.96 15.27
C HIS A 176 -23.30 -5.63 15.71
N ILE A 177 -24.10 -4.73 16.26
CA ILE A 177 -23.67 -3.40 16.69
C ILE A 177 -24.03 -3.20 18.16
N LEU A 178 -23.06 -2.80 18.98
CA LEU A 178 -23.30 -2.42 20.37
C LEU A 178 -23.09 -0.92 20.55
N GLY A 179 -24.17 -0.17 20.75
CA GLY A 179 -24.11 1.23 21.17
C GLY A 179 -23.95 1.34 22.68
N VAL A 180 -22.98 2.12 23.16
CA VAL A 180 -22.82 2.36 24.59
C VAL A 180 -22.69 3.83 24.93
N ASP A 181 -23.28 4.22 26.06
CA ASP A 181 -23.18 5.58 26.58
C ASP A 181 -23.13 5.60 28.12
N ILE A 182 -22.55 6.66 28.68
CA ILE A 182 -22.55 6.95 30.12
C ILE A 182 -23.82 7.68 30.57
N ASP A 183 -24.63 8.11 29.61
CA ASP A 183 -25.92 8.73 29.85
C ASP A 183 -27.06 7.76 29.46
N ILE A 184 -27.94 7.49 30.42
CA ILE A 184 -29.08 6.58 30.21
C ILE A 184 -30.11 7.17 29.24
N GLU A 185 -30.23 8.50 29.16
CA GLU A 185 -31.13 9.13 28.20
C GLU A 185 -30.64 8.92 26.76
N SER A 186 -29.34 9.13 26.52
CA SER A 186 -28.69 8.80 25.24
C SER A 186 -28.88 7.33 24.85
N VAL A 187 -28.75 6.39 25.79
CA VAL A 187 -29.04 4.96 25.54
C VAL A 187 -30.48 4.75 25.08
N ASN A 188 -31.46 5.38 25.73
CA ASN A 188 -32.87 5.27 25.35
C ASN A 188 -33.17 5.90 23.99
N VAL A 189 -32.57 7.06 23.68
CA VAL A 189 -32.71 7.74 22.39
C VAL A 189 -32.11 6.90 21.26
N ALA A 190 -30.93 6.32 21.47
CA ALA A 190 -30.31 5.43 20.49
C ALA A 190 -31.17 4.18 20.23
N ALA A 191 -31.78 3.59 21.27
CA ALA A 191 -32.72 2.47 21.11
C ALA A 191 -33.92 2.85 20.25
N GLN A 192 -34.52 4.01 20.53
CA GLN A 192 -35.69 4.49 19.79
C GLN A 192 -35.32 4.79 18.33
N ASN A 193 -34.20 5.47 18.09
CA ASN A 193 -33.73 5.73 16.73
C ASN A 193 -33.41 4.46 15.96
N ALA A 194 -32.88 3.42 16.63
CA ALA A 194 -32.68 2.11 16.01
C ALA A 194 -33.99 1.48 15.55
N TYR A 195 -35.04 1.55 16.38
CA TYR A 195 -36.39 1.10 16.03
C TYR A 195 -36.96 1.89 14.85
N ASP A 196 -36.90 3.22 14.88
CA ASP A 196 -37.45 4.08 13.82
C ASP A 196 -36.74 3.89 12.47
N ASN A 197 -35.49 3.42 12.49
CA ASN A 197 -34.71 3.12 11.29
C ASN A 197 -34.78 1.63 10.86
N ASN A 198 -35.57 0.80 11.54
CA ASN A 198 -35.72 -0.64 11.30
C ASN A 198 -34.40 -1.42 11.42
N ILE A 199 -33.60 -1.13 12.44
CA ILE A 199 -32.32 -1.81 12.69
C ILE A 199 -32.20 -2.39 14.11
N GLN A 200 -33.30 -2.47 14.86
CA GLN A 200 -33.34 -2.98 16.23
C GLN A 200 -32.81 -4.42 16.38
N ASP A 201 -32.92 -5.24 15.32
CA ASP A 201 -32.41 -6.62 15.32
C ASP A 201 -30.88 -6.69 15.13
N LEU A 202 -30.25 -5.57 14.76
CA LEU A 202 -28.83 -5.47 14.49
C LEU A 202 -28.08 -4.67 15.57
N MET A 203 -28.81 -3.92 16.41
CA MET A 203 -28.22 -2.98 17.36
C MET A 203 -28.73 -3.22 18.78
N ASP A 204 -27.81 -3.62 19.65
CA ASP A 204 -27.98 -3.58 21.10
C ASP A 204 -27.51 -2.24 21.64
N VAL A 205 -28.15 -1.75 22.71
CA VAL A 205 -27.69 -0.57 23.45
C VAL A 205 -27.50 -0.87 24.93
N SER A 206 -26.49 -0.27 25.55
CA SER A 206 -26.20 -0.52 26.96
C SER A 206 -25.55 0.68 27.65
N TYR A 207 -25.94 0.93 28.90
CA TYR A 207 -25.26 1.88 29.77
C TYR A 207 -23.85 1.36 30.11
N SER A 208 -22.81 2.11 29.74
CA SER A 208 -21.42 1.73 30.00
C SER A 208 -20.47 2.93 29.97
N ASN A 209 -19.47 2.90 30.85
CA ASN A 209 -18.35 3.86 30.88
C ASN A 209 -17.16 3.45 30.01
N GLY A 210 -17.38 2.61 29.01
CA GLY A 210 -16.38 2.21 28.02
C GLY A 210 -16.15 0.70 27.93
N PHE A 211 -14.89 0.28 27.82
CA PHE A 211 -14.52 -1.10 27.49
C PHE A 211 -14.48 -2.07 28.68
N LYS A 212 -14.68 -1.59 29.90
CA LYS A 212 -14.58 -2.42 31.11
C LYS A 212 -15.87 -3.14 31.46
N ALA A 213 -17.02 -2.65 30.97
CA ALA A 213 -18.33 -3.22 31.27
C ALA A 213 -18.49 -4.66 30.74
N LYS A 214 -19.30 -5.45 31.45
CA LYS A 214 -19.53 -6.86 31.13
C LYS A 214 -20.13 -7.05 29.74
N ALA A 215 -21.07 -6.20 29.33
CA ALA A 215 -21.69 -6.24 28.01
C ALA A 215 -20.66 -6.03 26.89
N VAL A 216 -19.75 -5.07 27.07
CA VAL A 216 -18.70 -4.77 26.09
C VAL A 216 -17.67 -5.91 26.01
N LYS A 217 -17.22 -6.43 27.16
CA LYS A 217 -16.29 -7.57 27.19
C LYS A 217 -16.89 -8.85 26.60
N LYS A 218 -18.18 -9.10 26.84
CA LYS A 218 -18.88 -10.27 26.31
C LYS A 218 -18.96 -10.26 24.79
N ASN A 219 -19.12 -9.08 24.21
CA ASN A 219 -19.24 -8.88 22.78
C ASN A 219 -17.90 -8.64 22.08
N ALA A 220 -16.79 -8.47 22.82
CA ALA A 220 -15.45 -8.38 22.23
C ALA A 220 -14.98 -9.75 21.68
N PRO A 221 -14.12 -9.79 20.64
CA PRO A 221 -13.48 -8.64 20.00
C PRO A 221 -14.29 -8.01 18.85
N TYR A 222 -14.10 -6.71 18.65
CA TYR A 222 -14.77 -5.90 17.62
C TYR A 222 -13.94 -5.76 16.34
N ASP A 223 -14.60 -5.64 15.20
CA ASP A 223 -13.98 -5.32 13.90
C ASP A 223 -13.81 -3.81 13.70
N LEU A 224 -14.77 -3.03 14.22
CA LEU A 224 -14.81 -1.57 14.10
C LEU A 224 -15.26 -0.93 15.42
N VAL A 225 -14.55 0.12 15.82
CA VAL A 225 -14.92 0.98 16.96
C VAL A 225 -15.21 2.39 16.45
N PHE A 226 -16.38 2.94 16.76
CA PHE A 226 -16.61 4.38 16.75
C PHE A 226 -16.39 4.94 18.16
N ALA A 227 -15.67 6.05 18.25
CA ALA A 227 -15.47 6.78 19.50
C ALA A 227 -15.45 8.28 19.21
N ASN A 228 -16.63 8.89 19.18
CA ASN A 228 -16.82 10.32 18.96
C ASN A 228 -16.98 11.02 20.33
N ILE A 229 -15.90 11.04 21.11
CA ILE A 229 -15.88 11.50 22.51
C ILE A 229 -14.65 12.38 22.77
N LEU A 230 -14.63 13.07 23.91
CA LEU A 230 -13.54 14.02 24.24
C LEU A 230 -12.14 13.37 24.23
N ALA A 231 -11.13 14.17 23.88
CA ALA A 231 -9.73 13.73 23.74
C ALA A 231 -9.15 12.99 24.96
N ARG A 232 -9.43 13.45 26.18
CA ARG A 232 -8.88 12.85 27.41
C ARG A 232 -9.43 11.43 27.65
N PRO A 233 -10.75 11.17 27.60
CA PRO A 233 -11.30 9.82 27.56
C PRO A 233 -10.68 8.93 26.48
N LEU A 234 -10.52 9.42 25.24
CA LEU A 234 -9.88 8.65 24.16
C LEU A 234 -8.48 8.15 24.55
N ILE A 235 -7.64 9.04 25.08
CA ILE A 235 -6.27 8.73 25.50
C ILE A 235 -6.27 7.69 26.63
N LEU A 236 -7.14 7.83 27.63
CA LEU A 236 -7.23 6.89 28.76
C LEU A 236 -7.72 5.51 28.33
N MET A 237 -8.60 5.45 27.32
CA MET A 237 -9.21 4.21 26.85
C MET A 237 -8.36 3.48 25.79
N ALA A 238 -7.29 4.08 25.29
CA ALA A 238 -6.48 3.54 24.19
C ALA A 238 -6.05 2.07 24.41
N LYS A 239 -5.56 1.73 25.61
CA LYS A 239 -5.14 0.35 25.95
C LYS A 239 -6.31 -0.65 25.95
N ASP A 240 -7.45 -0.25 26.49
CA ASP A 240 -8.62 -1.14 26.59
C ASP A 240 -9.31 -1.31 25.24
N MET A 241 -9.34 -0.23 24.42
CA MET A 241 -9.78 -0.29 23.03
C MET A 241 -8.86 -1.20 22.20
N ALA A 242 -7.53 -1.07 22.37
CA ALA A 242 -6.56 -1.95 21.72
C ALA A 242 -6.83 -3.43 22.04
N LYS A 243 -7.14 -3.77 23.30
CA LYS A 243 -7.46 -5.14 23.72
C LYS A 243 -8.79 -5.64 23.15
N SER A 244 -9.77 -4.76 23.02
CA SER A 244 -11.13 -5.11 22.58
C SER A 244 -11.28 -5.17 21.06
N LEU A 245 -10.35 -4.60 20.30
CA LEU A 245 -10.38 -4.57 18.84
C LEU A 245 -9.57 -5.73 18.23
N LYS A 246 -10.10 -6.39 17.21
CA LYS A 246 -9.40 -7.43 16.46
C LYS A 246 -8.14 -6.88 15.77
N PRO A 247 -7.12 -7.72 15.51
CA PRO A 247 -6.04 -7.36 14.60
C PRO A 247 -6.60 -6.88 13.25
N HIS A 248 -6.00 -5.83 12.65
CA HIS A 248 -6.51 -5.12 11.47
C HIS A 248 -7.88 -4.46 11.60
N GLY A 249 -8.52 -4.54 12.78
CA GLY A 249 -9.73 -3.78 13.06
C GLY A 249 -9.45 -2.28 13.02
N TYR A 250 -10.49 -1.53 12.71
CA TYR A 250 -10.43 -0.07 12.60
C TYR A 250 -11.04 0.61 13.81
N ALA A 251 -10.53 1.80 14.12
CA ALA A 251 -11.20 2.73 15.02
C ALA A 251 -11.34 4.09 14.35
N VAL A 252 -12.53 4.68 14.46
CA VAL A 252 -12.81 6.05 14.06
C VAL A 252 -12.90 6.88 15.33
N LEU A 253 -11.87 7.67 15.58
CA LEU A 253 -11.76 8.55 16.74
C LEU A 253 -12.14 9.96 16.32
N SER A 254 -12.95 10.66 17.11
CA SER A 254 -13.33 12.05 16.87
C SER A 254 -13.66 12.72 18.20
N GLY A 255 -13.89 14.04 18.22
CA GLY A 255 -14.10 14.80 19.45
C GLY A 255 -12.82 15.41 20.05
N PHE A 256 -11.80 15.64 19.21
CA PHE A 256 -10.57 16.34 19.56
C PHE A 256 -10.22 17.40 18.51
N THR A 257 -9.41 18.40 18.91
CA THR A 257 -9.03 19.54 18.06
C THR A 257 -7.63 19.39 17.45
N ASP A 258 -7.27 20.31 16.54
CA ASP A 258 -5.93 20.40 15.93
C ASP A 258 -4.81 20.25 16.96
N ALA A 259 -4.88 21.04 18.03
CA ALA A 259 -3.88 21.10 19.10
C ALA A 259 -3.76 19.80 19.90
N GLN A 260 -4.79 18.94 19.86
CA GLN A 260 -4.83 17.68 20.62
C GLN A 260 -4.45 16.45 19.77
N THR A 261 -4.26 16.64 18.46
CA THR A 261 -4.04 15.55 17.49
C THR A 261 -2.87 14.65 17.89
N ASP A 262 -1.71 15.23 18.17
CA ASP A 262 -0.49 14.48 18.48
C ASP A 262 -0.61 13.68 19.79
N TRP A 263 -1.36 14.20 20.76
CA TRP A 263 -1.59 13.51 22.04
C TRP A 263 -2.48 12.29 21.86
N VAL A 264 -3.59 12.44 21.12
CA VAL A 264 -4.52 11.34 20.84
C VAL A 264 -3.81 10.28 19.98
N LEU A 265 -3.24 10.67 18.84
CA LEU A 265 -2.58 9.73 17.94
C LEU A 265 -1.36 9.06 18.58
N GLY A 266 -0.56 9.80 19.35
CA GLY A 266 0.58 9.27 20.07
C GLY A 266 0.19 8.21 21.12
N ALA A 267 -0.95 8.38 21.80
CA ALA A 267 -1.46 7.39 22.74
C ALA A 267 -1.85 6.08 22.05
N PHE A 268 -2.53 6.16 20.89
CA PHE A 268 -2.93 5.00 20.11
C PHE A 268 -1.75 4.32 19.40
N GLN A 269 -0.79 5.09 18.89
CA GLN A 269 0.43 4.57 18.28
C GLN A 269 1.25 3.73 19.27
N LYS A 270 1.35 4.16 20.53
CA LYS A 270 2.04 3.43 21.61
C LYS A 270 1.42 2.06 21.91
N VAL A 271 0.13 1.88 21.63
CA VAL A 271 -0.60 0.62 21.85
C VAL A 271 -0.86 -0.15 20.55
N GLY A 272 -0.08 0.14 19.51
CA GLY A 272 -0.03 -0.67 18.30
C GLY A 272 -1.03 -0.26 17.22
N PHE A 273 -1.50 0.98 17.18
CA PHE A 273 -2.26 1.49 16.04
C PHE A 273 -1.37 2.22 15.04
N LYS A 274 -1.80 2.24 13.77
CA LYS A 274 -1.30 3.14 12.73
C LYS A 274 -2.41 4.09 12.29
N LEU A 275 -2.05 5.32 11.99
CA LEU A 275 -2.96 6.28 11.35
C LEU A 275 -3.16 5.86 9.89
N THR A 276 -4.43 5.70 9.50
CA THR A 276 -4.81 5.44 8.10
C THR A 276 -5.17 6.72 7.39
N LYS A 277 -6.00 7.56 8.03
CA LYS A 277 -6.44 8.84 7.47
C LYS A 277 -6.83 9.81 8.57
N LEU A 278 -6.47 11.09 8.40
CA LEU A 278 -6.90 12.17 9.28
C LEU A 278 -7.88 13.07 8.52
N TYR A 279 -9.02 13.33 9.14
CA TYR A 279 -10.08 14.20 8.63
C TYR A 279 -10.04 15.53 9.36
N LYS A 280 -10.30 16.61 8.61
CA LYS A 280 -10.31 17.99 9.11
C LYS A 280 -11.64 18.63 8.75
N ASN A 281 -12.28 19.23 9.75
CA ASN A 281 -13.40 20.13 9.55
C ASN A 281 -13.30 21.25 10.59
N GLU A 282 -13.09 22.48 10.12
CA GLU A 282 -12.74 23.63 10.94
C GLU A 282 -11.56 23.34 11.89
N HIS A 283 -11.77 23.46 13.20
CA HIS A 283 -10.81 23.22 14.28
C HIS A 283 -10.91 21.81 14.88
N TRP A 284 -11.84 20.98 14.37
CA TRP A 284 -12.05 19.61 14.81
C TRP A 284 -11.28 18.62 13.93
N ARG A 285 -11.00 17.46 14.53
CA ARG A 285 -10.37 16.33 13.87
C ARG A 285 -11.14 15.04 14.11
N ALA A 286 -11.08 14.17 13.10
CA ALA A 286 -11.33 12.75 13.27
C ALA A 286 -10.16 11.96 12.69
N ALA A 287 -9.82 10.84 13.31
CA ALA A 287 -8.77 9.94 12.83
C ALA A 287 -9.36 8.55 12.58
N LEU A 288 -9.17 8.06 11.36
CA LEU A 288 -9.30 6.64 11.05
C LEU A 288 -7.95 5.98 11.32
N ILE A 289 -7.92 5.10 12.31
CA ILE A 289 -6.73 4.35 12.71
C ILE A 289 -7.00 2.85 12.57
N GLN A 290 -5.95 2.08 12.34
CA GLN A 290 -6.02 0.62 12.22
C GLN A 290 -5.07 -0.03 13.23
N LYS A 291 -5.53 -1.09 13.90
CA LYS A 291 -4.68 -1.87 14.79
C LYS A 291 -3.68 -2.69 13.95
N LYS A 292 -2.39 -2.47 14.16
CA LYS A 292 -1.32 -3.24 13.52
C LYS A 292 -1.46 -4.71 13.89
N GLN A 293 -1.04 -5.58 12.99
CA GLN A 293 -0.89 -6.97 13.31
C GLN A 293 0.44 -7.23 14.00
N ASN A 294 0.43 -8.16 14.95
CA ASN A 294 1.63 -8.65 15.60
C ASN A 294 1.74 -10.13 15.31
N LEU A 295 2.93 -10.57 14.86
CA LEU A 295 3.24 -11.97 14.62
C LEU A 295 2.84 -12.85 15.82
N MET A 296 3.15 -12.44 17.05
CA MET A 296 2.79 -13.21 18.26
C MET A 296 1.27 -13.43 18.41
N GLN A 297 0.45 -12.45 18.02
CA GLN A 297 -1.00 -12.57 18.08
C GLN A 297 -1.51 -13.54 17.02
N ILE A 298 -0.99 -13.45 15.79
CA ILE A 298 -1.33 -14.39 14.72
C ILE A 298 -0.97 -15.82 15.15
N GLN A 299 0.22 -16.00 15.73
CA GLN A 299 0.66 -17.29 16.24
C GLN A 299 -0.23 -17.81 17.38
N SER A 300 -0.70 -16.95 18.28
CA SER A 300 -1.60 -17.37 19.37
C SER A 300 -2.98 -17.83 18.88
N ASP A 301 -3.46 -17.29 17.76
CA ASP A 301 -4.77 -17.61 17.18
C ASP A 301 -4.75 -18.95 16.40
N LEU A 302 -3.56 -19.43 16.03
CA LEU A 302 -3.39 -20.69 15.29
C LEU A 302 -3.46 -21.93 16.19
N LYS A 303 -4.09 -23.00 15.68
CA LYS A 303 -4.08 -24.32 16.34
C LYS A 303 -2.83 -25.10 15.97
N LYS A 304 -2.52 -26.14 16.76
CA LYS A 304 -1.42 -27.05 16.43
C LYS A 304 -1.70 -27.74 15.09
N GLY A 305 -0.72 -27.75 14.20
CA GLY A 305 -0.86 -28.31 12.84
C GLY A 305 -1.47 -27.35 11.81
N GLU A 306 -1.89 -26.15 12.22
CA GLU A 306 -2.27 -25.07 11.31
C GLU A 306 -1.06 -24.17 11.01
N SER A 307 -0.98 -23.74 9.76
CA SER A 307 -0.02 -22.74 9.29
C SER A 307 -0.72 -21.77 8.36
N ILE A 308 -0.23 -20.55 8.25
CA ILE A 308 -0.74 -19.55 7.31
C ILE A 308 0.35 -19.16 6.31
N LEU A 309 -0.08 -18.95 5.06
CA LEU A 309 0.72 -18.36 4.00
C LEU A 309 0.47 -16.85 3.95
N ILE A 310 1.53 -16.07 4.13
CA ILE A 310 1.52 -14.61 3.96
C ILE A 310 2.43 -14.26 2.78
N LYS A 311 1.87 -13.61 1.77
CA LYS A 311 2.60 -13.13 0.59
C LYS A 311 2.71 -11.61 0.61
N ARG A 312 3.77 -11.09 -0.01
CA ARG A 312 3.92 -9.66 -0.35
C ARG A 312 3.04 -9.30 -1.57
N ASP A 313 1.76 -9.64 -1.49
CA ASP A 313 0.77 -9.46 -2.55
C ASP A 313 -0.53 -8.90 -1.97
N ASN A 314 -1.35 -8.36 -2.84
CA ASN A 314 -2.77 -8.08 -2.61
C ASN A 314 -3.59 -8.70 -3.75
N MET A 315 -4.80 -8.19 -4.03
CA MET A 315 -5.63 -8.70 -5.13
C MET A 315 -5.04 -8.51 -6.54
N PHE A 316 -4.00 -7.69 -6.71
CA PHE A 316 -3.28 -7.52 -7.96
C PHE A 316 -2.00 -8.37 -7.95
N LEU A 317 -2.15 -9.67 -8.20
CA LEU A 317 -1.09 -10.66 -8.03
C LEU A 317 0.17 -10.32 -8.84
N GLY A 318 1.32 -10.32 -8.19
CA GLY A 318 2.63 -10.06 -8.79
C GLY A 318 2.89 -8.59 -9.15
N GLU A 319 1.99 -7.68 -8.78
CA GLU A 319 2.13 -6.24 -8.99
C GLU A 319 2.86 -5.58 -7.82
N ASP A 320 3.50 -4.43 -8.07
CA ASP A 320 4.15 -3.68 -6.99
C ASP A 320 3.14 -3.19 -5.95
N ILE A 321 3.60 -3.18 -4.69
CA ILE A 321 2.86 -2.66 -3.54
C ILE A 321 3.61 -1.49 -2.92
N LEU A 322 2.88 -0.59 -2.29
CA LEU A 322 3.46 0.52 -1.55
C LEU A 322 4.20 0.04 -0.30
N PHE A 323 5.16 0.85 0.17
CA PHE A 323 5.90 0.54 1.40
C PHE A 323 4.96 0.32 2.61
N ASN A 324 3.92 1.14 2.75
CA ASN A 324 2.92 1.02 3.82
C ASN A 324 1.90 -0.12 3.61
N GLU A 325 1.88 -0.75 2.43
CA GLU A 325 1.07 -1.92 2.12
C GLU A 325 1.81 -3.22 2.50
N ASN A 326 3.14 -3.22 2.69
CA ASN A 326 3.95 -4.42 2.87
C ASN A 326 3.76 -5.10 4.25
N ILE A 327 2.89 -6.11 4.29
CA ILE A 327 2.59 -6.88 5.50
C ILE A 327 3.79 -7.71 6.00
N ILE A 328 4.64 -8.20 5.10
CA ILE A 328 5.84 -8.97 5.48
C ILE A 328 6.81 -8.06 6.25
N SER A 329 6.98 -6.82 5.79
CA SER A 329 7.76 -5.82 6.52
C SER A 329 7.17 -5.52 7.90
N GLU A 330 5.84 -5.35 7.98
CA GLU A 330 5.14 -5.12 9.27
C GLU A 330 5.36 -6.26 10.28
N LEU A 331 5.35 -7.52 9.81
CA LEU A 331 5.46 -8.70 10.67
C LEU A 331 6.90 -9.13 10.98
N SER A 332 7.83 -8.90 10.06
CA SER A 332 9.19 -9.46 10.16
C SER A 332 10.30 -8.43 10.30
N GLY A 333 10.05 -7.19 9.86
CA GLY A 333 11.06 -6.15 9.68
C GLY A 333 11.77 -6.17 8.31
N PHE A 334 11.58 -7.23 7.51
CA PHE A 334 12.21 -7.36 6.19
C PHE A 334 11.55 -6.45 5.15
N THR A 335 12.37 -5.62 4.50
CA THR A 335 11.91 -4.57 3.59
C THR A 335 12.10 -4.88 2.11
N GLY A 336 12.71 -6.02 1.77
CA GLY A 336 12.97 -6.41 0.37
C GLY A 336 11.70 -6.61 -0.47
N SER A 337 11.83 -6.53 -1.80
CA SER A 337 10.68 -6.57 -2.71
C SER A 337 10.17 -7.98 -3.03
N ALA A 338 10.92 -9.03 -2.68
CA ALA A 338 10.50 -10.42 -2.87
C ALA A 338 10.65 -11.21 -1.57
N GLY A 339 9.56 -11.81 -1.12
CA GLY A 339 9.52 -12.61 0.10
C GLY A 339 8.16 -13.28 0.30
N MET A 340 8.19 -14.40 1.01
CA MET A 340 6.99 -15.16 1.37
C MET A 340 7.17 -15.67 2.80
N MET A 341 6.13 -15.56 3.62
CA MET A 341 6.17 -16.03 5.01
C MET A 341 5.23 -17.22 5.21
N LEU A 342 5.74 -18.21 5.95
CA LEU A 342 4.95 -19.31 6.50
C LEU A 342 4.93 -19.16 8.02
N VAL A 343 3.76 -18.95 8.61
CA VAL A 343 3.61 -18.74 10.06
C VAL A 343 2.78 -19.86 10.65
N ALA A 344 3.28 -20.48 11.72
CA ALA A 344 2.60 -21.49 12.51
C ALA A 344 2.57 -21.06 13.98
N LYS A 345 1.85 -21.81 14.83
CA LYS A 345 1.64 -21.47 16.24
C LYS A 345 2.92 -21.15 17.03
N ASP A 346 4.01 -21.86 16.76
CA ASP A 346 5.27 -21.80 17.50
C ASP A 346 6.49 -21.50 16.60
N LYS A 347 6.28 -21.32 15.30
CA LYS A 347 7.34 -21.11 14.30
C LYS A 347 6.93 -20.09 13.26
N ALA A 348 7.91 -19.39 12.69
CA ALA A 348 7.71 -18.54 11.53
C ALA A 348 8.93 -18.65 10.62
N PHE A 349 8.68 -18.76 9.32
CA PHE A 349 9.70 -18.82 8.29
C PHE A 349 9.51 -17.65 7.32
N LEU A 350 10.60 -16.99 6.94
CA LEU A 350 10.64 -16.01 5.87
C LEU A 350 11.50 -16.60 4.75
N LEU A 351 10.85 -16.98 3.66
CA LEU A 351 11.52 -17.39 2.43
C LEU A 351 11.88 -16.13 1.63
N VAL A 352 13.12 -16.06 1.17
CA VAL A 352 13.62 -15.00 0.28
C VAL A 352 14.53 -15.58 -0.79
N ASP A 353 14.54 -14.98 -1.97
CA ASP A 353 15.50 -15.40 -3.00
C ASP A 353 16.92 -14.89 -2.69
N GLY A 354 17.88 -15.41 -3.46
CA GLY A 354 19.31 -15.14 -3.25
C GLY A 354 19.71 -13.66 -3.31
N ARG A 355 18.89 -12.79 -3.91
CA ARG A 355 19.14 -11.33 -3.97
C ARG A 355 19.00 -10.67 -2.61
N TYR A 356 18.18 -11.26 -1.74
CA TYR A 356 17.76 -10.69 -0.45
C TYR A 356 18.32 -11.43 0.77
N SER A 357 19.01 -12.55 0.56
CA SER A 357 19.56 -13.39 1.62
C SER A 357 20.34 -12.63 2.71
N ILE A 358 21.27 -11.74 2.31
CA ILE A 358 22.08 -10.95 3.26
C ILE A 358 21.20 -9.92 3.99
N GLN A 359 20.27 -9.29 3.28
CA GLN A 359 19.38 -8.27 3.82
C GLN A 359 18.41 -8.87 4.85
N ALA A 360 17.75 -9.98 4.50
CA ALA A 360 16.80 -10.67 5.37
C ALA A 360 17.46 -11.09 6.70
N ARG A 361 18.66 -11.67 6.67
CA ARG A 361 19.39 -12.02 7.92
C ARG A 361 19.71 -10.83 8.82
N LYS A 362 19.81 -9.62 8.28
CA LYS A 362 20.09 -8.38 9.03
C LYS A 362 18.84 -7.70 9.55
N GLU A 363 17.75 -7.71 8.77
CA GLU A 363 16.52 -6.97 9.06
C GLU A 363 15.49 -7.79 9.84
N THR A 364 15.46 -9.10 9.62
CA THR A 364 14.43 -9.98 10.16
C THR A 364 14.63 -10.26 11.65
N SER A 365 13.53 -10.23 12.41
CA SER A 365 13.53 -10.54 13.84
C SER A 365 14.02 -11.97 14.13
N LYS A 366 14.77 -12.16 15.23
CA LYS A 366 15.42 -13.44 15.59
C LYS A 366 14.47 -14.63 15.78
N ASN A 367 13.19 -14.39 15.97
CA ASN A 367 12.14 -15.41 16.13
C ASN A 367 11.57 -15.91 14.79
N ILE A 368 12.11 -15.45 13.66
CA ILE A 368 11.71 -15.86 12.32
C ILE A 368 12.94 -16.48 11.65
N GLU A 369 12.79 -17.70 11.14
CA GLU A 369 13.84 -18.39 10.41
C GLU A 369 13.89 -17.92 8.96
N VAL A 370 15.04 -17.44 8.51
CA VAL A 370 15.23 -16.97 7.12
C VAL A 370 15.71 -18.11 6.24
N ILE A 371 14.97 -18.40 5.17
CA ILE A 371 15.25 -19.48 4.22
C ILE A 371 15.69 -18.86 2.87
N ASP A 372 16.93 -19.11 2.46
CA ASP A 372 17.42 -18.79 1.12
C ASP A 372 16.82 -19.80 0.14
N THR A 373 15.96 -19.35 -0.78
CA THR A 373 15.24 -20.23 -1.71
C THR A 373 15.65 -19.96 -3.16
N GLN A 374 15.77 -21.04 -3.94
CA GLN A 374 15.83 -20.95 -5.40
C GLN A 374 14.42 -21.03 -6.03
N ASN A 375 13.45 -21.60 -5.31
CA ASN A 375 12.07 -21.71 -5.74
C ASN A 375 11.14 -21.68 -4.51
N PHE A 376 10.47 -20.54 -4.34
CA PHE A 376 9.58 -20.26 -3.20
C PHE A 376 8.60 -21.41 -2.91
N TYR A 377 7.94 -21.98 -3.92
CA TYR A 377 6.94 -23.00 -3.70
C TYR A 377 7.54 -24.36 -3.34
N THR A 378 8.67 -24.72 -3.95
CA THR A 378 9.36 -25.99 -3.65
C THR A 378 9.82 -26.02 -2.19
N ASP A 379 10.46 -24.94 -1.72
CA ASP A 379 10.88 -24.83 -0.33
C ASP A 379 9.71 -24.66 0.63
N LEU A 380 8.64 -23.95 0.26
CA LEU A 380 7.43 -23.85 1.07
C LEU A 380 6.79 -25.24 1.29
N LEU A 381 6.66 -26.04 0.22
CA LEU A 381 6.14 -27.40 0.29
C LEU A 381 7.02 -28.30 1.17
N ARG A 382 8.35 -28.15 1.07
CA ARG A 382 9.31 -28.85 1.94
C ARG A 382 9.10 -28.49 3.40
N LEU A 383 9.04 -27.20 3.73
CA LEU A 383 8.83 -26.71 5.11
C LEU A 383 7.51 -27.20 5.70
N ILE A 384 6.43 -27.19 4.92
CA ILE A 384 5.12 -27.71 5.34
C ILE A 384 5.20 -29.19 5.72
N LYS A 385 5.86 -30.00 4.87
CA LYS A 385 6.01 -31.45 5.09
C LYS A 385 6.93 -31.77 6.27
N GLU A 386 8.12 -31.16 6.33
CA GLU A 386 9.09 -31.38 7.42
C GLU A 386 8.54 -31.02 8.80
N ASN A 387 7.68 -30.00 8.87
CA ASN A 387 7.06 -29.56 10.13
C ASN A 387 5.69 -30.20 10.40
N ASN A 388 5.22 -31.12 9.55
CA ASN A 388 3.91 -31.78 9.67
C ASN A 388 2.73 -30.80 9.81
N PHE A 389 2.75 -29.68 9.07
CA PHE A 389 1.61 -28.78 9.03
C PHE A 389 0.49 -29.41 8.20
N GLN A 390 -0.63 -29.69 8.86
CA GLN A 390 -1.76 -30.41 8.29
C GLN A 390 -2.69 -29.52 7.47
N LYS A 391 -2.76 -28.22 7.80
CA LYS A 391 -3.63 -27.25 7.14
C LYS A 391 -2.83 -25.99 6.81
N LEU A 392 -2.94 -25.53 5.56
CA LEU A 392 -2.40 -24.26 5.10
C LEU A 392 -3.54 -23.29 4.88
N LEU A 393 -3.68 -22.32 5.77
CA LEU A 393 -4.61 -21.21 5.65
C LEU A 393 -3.98 -20.12 4.77
N PHE A 394 -4.77 -19.47 3.94
CA PHE A 394 -4.29 -18.37 3.11
C PHE A 394 -5.45 -17.43 2.76
N ASN A 395 -5.13 -16.18 2.45
CA ASN A 395 -6.15 -15.27 1.94
C ASN A 395 -6.38 -15.53 0.45
N PRO A 396 -7.62 -15.81 0.00
CA PRO A 396 -7.87 -16.16 -1.40
C PRO A 396 -7.67 -15.00 -2.37
N TRP A 397 -7.46 -13.76 -1.91
CA TRP A 397 -7.08 -12.63 -2.76
C TRP A 397 -5.62 -12.65 -3.22
N VAL A 398 -4.72 -13.33 -2.51
CA VAL A 398 -3.26 -13.30 -2.79
C VAL A 398 -2.71 -14.60 -3.38
N VAL A 399 -3.57 -15.61 -3.55
CA VAL A 399 -3.23 -16.89 -4.14
C VAL A 399 -4.03 -17.07 -5.43
N SER A 400 -3.32 -17.29 -6.52
CA SER A 400 -3.89 -17.53 -7.85
C SER A 400 -4.53 -18.91 -7.95
N LYS A 401 -5.39 -19.08 -8.96
CA LYS A 401 -5.99 -20.39 -9.26
C LYS A 401 -4.94 -21.45 -9.67
N LEU A 402 -3.84 -21.04 -10.28
CA LEU A 402 -2.73 -21.93 -10.63
C LEU A 402 -2.00 -22.42 -9.37
N GLU A 403 -1.74 -21.53 -8.42
CA GLU A 403 -1.07 -21.88 -7.15
C GLU A 403 -1.89 -22.90 -6.35
N THR A 404 -3.23 -22.81 -6.32
CA THR A 404 -4.03 -23.80 -5.60
C THR A 404 -3.84 -25.20 -6.16
N LYS A 405 -3.82 -25.35 -7.50
CA LYS A 405 -3.56 -26.63 -8.16
C LYS A 405 -2.19 -27.18 -7.79
N LEU A 406 -1.17 -26.31 -7.69
CA LEU A 406 0.17 -26.70 -7.28
C LEU A 406 0.17 -27.32 -5.87
N PHE A 407 -0.50 -26.69 -4.90
CA PHE A 407 -0.59 -27.19 -3.53
C PHE A 407 -1.44 -28.47 -3.43
N GLU A 408 -2.58 -28.52 -4.11
CA GLU A 408 -3.46 -29.69 -4.16
C GLU A 408 -2.75 -30.92 -4.73
N ASN A 409 -1.99 -30.75 -5.82
CA ASN A 409 -1.20 -31.82 -6.44
C ASN A 409 -0.11 -32.39 -5.52
N HIS A 410 0.28 -31.64 -4.47
CA HIS A 410 1.24 -32.10 -3.46
C HIS A 410 0.57 -32.59 -2.16
N GLY A 411 -0.77 -32.76 -2.17
CA GLY A 411 -1.54 -33.27 -1.04
C GLY A 411 -1.68 -32.28 0.12
N ILE A 412 -1.50 -30.98 -0.12
CA ILE A 412 -1.65 -29.96 0.92
C ILE A 412 -3.12 -29.60 1.11
N ASN A 413 -3.61 -29.68 2.35
CA ASN A 413 -4.97 -29.25 2.69
C ASN A 413 -5.04 -27.72 2.78
N LEU A 414 -5.58 -27.11 1.74
CA LEU A 414 -5.75 -25.67 1.58
C LEU A 414 -7.05 -25.18 2.22
N ILE A 415 -6.95 -24.17 3.10
CA ILE A 415 -8.10 -23.55 3.77
C ILE A 415 -8.15 -22.05 3.43
N PRO A 416 -8.96 -21.64 2.43
CA PRO A 416 -9.17 -20.22 2.14
C PRO A 416 -9.77 -19.51 3.36
N SER A 417 -9.13 -18.43 3.81
CA SER A 417 -9.60 -17.62 4.93
C SER A 417 -9.29 -16.14 4.71
N PHE A 418 -10.33 -15.32 4.66
CA PHE A 418 -10.20 -13.86 4.55
C PHE A 418 -9.64 -13.19 5.80
N ASP A 419 -9.57 -13.93 6.92
CA ASP A 419 -8.96 -13.45 8.17
C ASP A 419 -7.42 -13.53 8.12
N VAL A 420 -6.84 -14.27 7.16
CA VAL A 420 -5.40 -14.26 6.91
C VAL A 420 -5.01 -12.89 6.36
N PRO A 421 -3.99 -12.23 6.92
CA PRO A 421 -3.62 -10.91 6.49
C PRO A 421 -2.99 -10.88 5.12
N ILE A 422 -3.19 -9.76 4.43
CA ILE A 422 -2.63 -9.47 3.12
C ILE A 422 -1.99 -8.09 3.12
N SER A 423 -1.26 -7.79 2.06
CA SER A 423 -0.77 -6.43 1.86
C SER A 423 -1.93 -5.45 1.73
N GLY A 424 -1.74 -4.25 2.25
CA GLY A 424 -2.74 -3.18 2.15
C GLY A 424 -3.10 -2.87 0.70
N LEU A 425 -4.22 -2.17 0.51
CA LEU A 425 -4.64 -1.72 -0.80
C LEU A 425 -5.05 -0.25 -0.76
N THR A 426 -4.27 0.57 -1.46
CA THR A 426 -4.52 2.00 -1.63
C THR A 426 -5.19 2.26 -2.98
N PRO A 427 -6.37 2.91 -3.00
CA PRO A 427 -7.05 3.21 -4.25
C PRO A 427 -6.24 4.09 -5.18
N PRO A 428 -6.40 3.91 -6.52
CA PRO A 428 -5.77 4.81 -7.45
C PRO A 428 -6.41 6.21 -7.37
N GLN A 429 -5.63 7.21 -7.00
CA GLN A 429 -6.05 8.60 -6.85
C GLN A 429 -6.04 9.36 -8.17
N LYS A 430 -5.15 8.99 -9.12
CA LYS A 430 -4.99 9.74 -10.37
C LYS A 430 -4.77 8.83 -11.58
N VAL A 431 -5.85 8.63 -12.33
CA VAL A 431 -5.86 7.88 -13.59
C VAL A 431 -5.78 8.84 -14.77
N PHE A 432 -5.00 8.50 -15.80
CA PHE A 432 -4.86 9.30 -17.01
C PHE A 432 -4.76 8.42 -18.26
N LYS A 433 -5.01 9.02 -19.43
CA LYS A 433 -4.86 8.35 -20.73
C LYS A 433 -3.41 8.42 -21.19
N HIS A 434 -2.88 7.31 -21.68
CA HIS A 434 -1.64 7.22 -22.44
C HIS A 434 -1.94 7.52 -23.93
N PRO A 435 -1.49 8.66 -24.48
CA PRO A 435 -1.83 9.07 -25.83
C PRO A 435 -1.41 8.06 -26.92
N GLN A 436 -2.24 7.89 -27.95
CA GLN A 436 -1.97 6.97 -29.06
C GLN A 436 -0.66 7.29 -29.80
N LYS A 437 -0.22 8.55 -29.83
CA LYS A 437 1.09 8.94 -30.41
C LYS A 437 2.27 8.22 -29.76
N PHE A 438 2.13 7.76 -28.52
CA PHE A 438 3.12 6.98 -27.80
C PHE A 438 2.78 5.48 -27.83
N ALA A 439 1.51 5.12 -27.68
CA ALA A 439 1.08 3.71 -27.63
C ALA A 439 1.05 3.01 -29.01
N GLY A 440 1.04 3.75 -30.11
CA GLY A 440 0.93 3.25 -31.49
C GLY A 440 -0.47 2.81 -31.89
N LEU A 441 -1.17 2.09 -31.00
CA LEU A 441 -2.52 1.59 -31.21
C LEU A 441 -3.49 2.16 -30.17
N SER A 442 -4.72 2.44 -30.61
CA SER A 442 -5.84 2.77 -29.72
C SER A 442 -6.28 1.54 -28.91
N SER A 443 -6.98 1.78 -27.80
CA SER A 443 -7.55 0.70 -27.00
C SER A 443 -8.52 -0.17 -27.82
N LYS A 444 -9.31 0.45 -28.72
CA LYS A 444 -10.23 -0.26 -29.62
C LYS A 444 -9.50 -1.23 -30.55
N GLU A 445 -8.40 -0.81 -31.15
CA GLU A 445 -7.58 -1.65 -32.03
C GLU A 445 -6.97 -2.84 -31.26
N LYS A 446 -6.43 -2.58 -30.06
CA LYS A 446 -5.87 -3.63 -29.20
C LYS A 446 -6.95 -4.63 -28.77
N CYS A 447 -8.11 -4.15 -28.30
CA CYS A 447 -9.25 -4.99 -27.93
C CYS A 447 -9.72 -5.85 -29.11
N THR A 448 -9.80 -5.27 -30.30
CA THR A 448 -10.17 -5.99 -31.52
C THR A 448 -9.17 -7.11 -31.85
N ALA A 449 -7.86 -6.85 -31.71
CA ALA A 449 -6.83 -7.85 -31.94
C ALA A 449 -6.92 -9.02 -30.95
N VAL A 450 -7.18 -8.74 -29.67
CA VAL A 450 -7.34 -9.78 -28.63
C VAL A 450 -8.60 -10.61 -28.86
N VAL A 451 -9.74 -9.95 -29.17
CA VAL A 451 -11.02 -10.64 -29.45
C VAL A 451 -10.93 -11.57 -30.65
N LYS A 452 -10.15 -11.20 -31.69
CA LYS A 452 -9.93 -12.08 -32.85
C LYS A 452 -9.29 -13.42 -32.48
N ALA A 453 -8.57 -13.49 -31.35
CA ALA A 453 -7.96 -14.72 -30.86
C ALA A 453 -8.88 -15.53 -29.95
N PHE A 454 -10.08 -15.04 -29.59
CA PHE A 454 -11.00 -15.77 -28.73
C PHE A 454 -11.36 -17.13 -29.35
N PRO A 455 -11.30 -18.23 -28.57
CA PRO A 455 -11.81 -19.50 -29.04
C PRO A 455 -13.32 -19.45 -29.28
N LYS A 456 -13.82 -20.32 -30.14
CA LYS A 456 -15.26 -20.43 -30.41
C LYS A 456 -16.03 -20.71 -29.12
N GLY A 457 -17.13 -20.00 -28.91
CA GLY A 457 -18.03 -20.18 -27.77
C GLY A 457 -17.70 -19.39 -26.50
N PHE A 458 -16.63 -18.58 -26.51
CA PHE A 458 -16.29 -17.67 -25.40
C PHE A 458 -16.87 -16.26 -25.63
N ASP A 459 -17.36 -15.65 -24.56
CA ASP A 459 -18.02 -14.33 -24.61
C ASP A 459 -17.16 -13.19 -24.12
N ALA A 460 -16.20 -13.47 -23.23
CA ALA A 460 -15.38 -12.43 -22.64
C ALA A 460 -14.02 -12.96 -22.15
N LEU A 461 -13.12 -12.02 -21.88
CA LEU A 461 -11.86 -12.19 -21.19
C LEU A 461 -11.86 -11.34 -19.92
N LEU A 462 -11.65 -11.98 -18.77
CA LEU A 462 -11.37 -11.34 -17.49
C LEU A 462 -9.87 -11.03 -17.40
N ILE A 463 -9.55 -9.78 -17.12
CA ILE A 463 -8.18 -9.26 -17.03
C ILE A 463 -7.95 -8.80 -15.59
N THR A 464 -7.09 -9.50 -14.86
CA THR A 464 -6.74 -9.17 -13.47
C THR A 464 -5.34 -8.56 -13.32
N SER A 465 -4.48 -8.68 -14.33
CA SER A 465 -3.18 -8.01 -14.36
C SER A 465 -3.34 -6.51 -14.62
N ALA A 466 -2.80 -5.69 -13.69
CA ALA A 466 -2.80 -4.24 -13.80
C ALA A 466 -2.02 -3.77 -15.04
N ALA A 467 -0.85 -4.37 -15.30
CA ALA A 467 -0.03 -4.08 -16.48
C ALA A 467 -0.76 -4.39 -17.80
N GLU A 468 -1.39 -5.57 -17.92
CA GLU A 468 -2.13 -5.95 -19.13
C GLU A 468 -3.33 -5.04 -19.37
N LEU A 469 -4.09 -4.73 -18.32
CA LEU A 469 -5.23 -3.84 -18.42
C LEU A 469 -4.80 -2.42 -18.82
N SER A 470 -3.71 -1.92 -18.24
CA SER A 470 -3.14 -0.62 -18.57
C SER A 470 -2.74 -0.55 -20.04
N TRP A 471 -2.06 -1.58 -20.54
CA TRP A 471 -1.68 -1.65 -21.95
C TRP A 471 -2.90 -1.72 -22.88
N LEU A 472 -3.90 -2.55 -22.56
CA LEU A 472 -5.08 -2.75 -23.40
C LEU A 472 -5.99 -1.52 -23.43
N SER A 473 -6.16 -0.85 -22.29
CA SER A 473 -7.03 0.34 -22.15
C SER A 473 -6.36 1.65 -22.56
N ASN A 474 -5.04 1.66 -22.72
CA ASN A 474 -4.22 2.88 -22.75
C ASN A 474 -4.50 3.81 -21.56
N LEU A 475 -4.82 3.24 -20.39
CA LEU A 475 -4.90 3.97 -19.13
C LEU A 475 -3.64 3.70 -18.31
N ARG A 476 -3.28 4.68 -17.49
CA ARG A 476 -2.12 4.68 -16.59
C ARG A 476 -2.52 5.36 -15.29
N ALA A 477 -1.71 5.17 -14.25
CA ALA A 477 -1.96 5.78 -12.94
C ALA A 477 -0.66 6.27 -12.29
N PHE A 478 -0.76 7.14 -11.28
CA PHE A 478 0.37 7.71 -10.53
C PHE A 478 0.60 7.03 -9.17
N ASP A 479 -0.15 5.97 -8.89
CA ASP A 479 -0.36 5.53 -7.52
C ASP A 479 0.74 4.61 -6.99
N LEU A 480 1.54 4.02 -7.88
CA LEU A 480 2.78 3.35 -7.53
C LEU A 480 3.94 4.29 -7.91
N PRO A 481 4.93 4.50 -7.02
CA PRO A 481 6.01 5.47 -7.23
C PRO A 481 6.76 5.29 -8.56
N ASP A 482 6.98 4.03 -8.94
CA ASP A 482 7.91 3.67 -10.01
C ASP A 482 7.24 2.95 -11.20
N THR A 483 5.96 2.61 -11.06
CA THR A 483 5.24 1.73 -11.99
C THR A 483 3.90 2.37 -12.41
N PRO A 484 3.78 2.94 -13.63
CA PRO A 484 2.63 3.75 -14.03
C PRO A 484 1.37 2.94 -14.41
N VAL A 485 1.07 1.84 -13.72
CA VAL A 485 -0.06 0.96 -14.04
C VAL A 485 -1.31 1.28 -13.23
N LEU A 486 -2.46 1.05 -13.86
CA LEU A 486 -3.77 1.11 -13.22
C LEU A 486 -4.08 -0.20 -12.49
N ARG A 487 -4.06 -0.15 -11.15
CA ARG A 487 -4.55 -1.24 -10.28
C ARG A 487 -6.09 -1.34 -10.34
N ALA A 488 -6.58 -2.03 -11.37
CA ALA A 488 -7.99 -2.30 -11.64
C ALA A 488 -8.16 -3.63 -12.39
N TYR A 489 -9.38 -4.13 -12.49
CA TYR A 489 -9.72 -5.29 -13.33
C TYR A 489 -10.48 -4.86 -14.59
N GLY A 490 -10.41 -5.68 -15.63
CA GLY A 490 -11.09 -5.46 -16.91
C GLY A 490 -11.94 -6.65 -17.32
N LEU A 491 -13.06 -6.35 -17.99
CA LEU A 491 -13.85 -7.35 -18.72
C LEU A 491 -13.94 -6.92 -20.19
N LEU A 492 -13.25 -7.67 -21.06
CA LEU A 492 -13.29 -7.48 -22.51
C LEU A 492 -14.29 -8.46 -23.12
N LYS A 493 -15.37 -7.97 -23.72
CA LYS A 493 -16.37 -8.80 -24.38
C LYS A 493 -16.02 -9.08 -25.85
N LYS A 494 -16.62 -10.13 -26.41
CA LYS A 494 -16.47 -10.54 -27.82
C LYS A 494 -16.93 -9.51 -28.86
N ASP A 495 -17.67 -8.49 -28.44
CA ASP A 495 -18.04 -7.35 -29.28
C ASP A 495 -16.95 -6.25 -29.32
N GLY A 496 -15.84 -6.45 -28.59
CA GLY A 496 -14.74 -5.50 -28.46
C GLY A 496 -14.92 -4.46 -27.36
N SER A 497 -16.02 -4.49 -26.61
CA SER A 497 -16.23 -3.58 -25.48
C SER A 497 -15.37 -3.98 -24.28
N LEU A 498 -14.57 -3.03 -23.79
CA LEU A 498 -13.78 -3.17 -22.57
C LEU A 498 -14.40 -2.33 -21.46
N LYS A 499 -14.76 -2.98 -20.34
CA LYS A 499 -15.20 -2.29 -19.12
C LYS A 499 -14.14 -2.46 -18.03
N VAL A 500 -13.77 -1.34 -17.41
CA VAL A 500 -12.76 -1.26 -16.33
C VAL A 500 -13.48 -1.12 -14.99
N TYR A 501 -13.03 -1.88 -14.00
CA TYR A 501 -13.59 -1.93 -12.66
C TYR A 501 -12.48 -1.64 -11.64
N SER A 502 -12.65 -0.55 -10.90
CA SER A 502 -11.87 -0.34 -9.69
C SER A 502 -12.20 -1.41 -8.66
N PHE A 503 -11.32 -1.64 -7.68
CA PHE A 503 -11.50 -2.71 -6.71
C PHE A 503 -12.71 -2.49 -5.78
N GLU A 504 -13.17 -1.25 -5.58
CA GLU A 504 -14.41 -0.95 -4.87
C GLU A 504 -15.66 -1.46 -5.63
N LYS A 505 -15.51 -1.73 -6.93
CA LYS A 505 -16.58 -2.18 -7.83
C LYS A 505 -16.49 -3.66 -8.19
N ILE A 506 -15.75 -4.48 -7.44
CA ILE A 506 -15.65 -5.93 -7.67
C ILE A 506 -17.02 -6.61 -7.65
N SER A 507 -17.93 -6.22 -6.74
CA SER A 507 -19.29 -6.75 -6.73
C SER A 507 -20.07 -6.47 -8.03
N THR A 508 -19.73 -5.38 -8.74
CA THR A 508 -20.31 -5.07 -10.06
C THR A 508 -19.64 -5.88 -11.16
N LEU A 509 -18.32 -6.09 -11.07
CA LEU A 509 -17.59 -7.01 -11.95
C LEU A 509 -18.19 -8.41 -11.89
N ILE A 510 -18.40 -8.96 -10.69
CA ILE A 510 -18.98 -10.30 -10.47
C ILE A 510 -20.37 -10.41 -11.10
N LYS A 511 -21.23 -9.39 -10.92
CA LYS A 511 -22.54 -9.34 -11.59
C LYS A 511 -22.44 -9.33 -13.11
N ASP A 512 -21.46 -8.65 -13.67
CA ASP A 512 -21.27 -8.59 -15.13
C ASP A 512 -20.62 -9.87 -15.67
N LEU A 513 -19.71 -10.48 -14.91
CA LEU A 513 -19.17 -11.82 -15.18
C LEU A 513 -20.30 -12.81 -15.28
N ASN A 514 -21.18 -12.92 -14.26
CA ASN A 514 -22.28 -13.89 -14.23
C ASN A 514 -23.35 -13.71 -15.34
N LYS A 515 -23.26 -12.66 -16.17
CA LYS A 515 -24.09 -12.49 -17.38
C LYS A 515 -23.47 -13.10 -18.64
N CYS A 516 -22.18 -13.43 -18.63
CA CYS A 516 -21.49 -14.07 -19.74
C CYS A 516 -21.65 -15.59 -19.64
N VAL A 517 -21.71 -16.30 -20.78
CA VAL A 517 -21.85 -17.76 -20.78
C VAL A 517 -20.51 -18.43 -20.45
N LYS A 518 -19.44 -18.02 -21.15
CA LYS A 518 -18.07 -18.50 -20.90
C LYS A 518 -17.06 -17.36 -20.90
N VAL A 519 -16.25 -17.31 -19.85
CA VAL A 519 -15.26 -16.24 -19.64
C VAL A 519 -13.86 -16.84 -19.53
N ILE A 520 -12.97 -16.34 -20.38
CA ILE A 520 -11.53 -16.64 -20.36
C ILE A 520 -10.89 -15.92 -19.18
N TYR A 521 -9.92 -16.56 -18.52
CA TYR A 521 -9.06 -15.92 -17.53
C TYR A 521 -7.63 -16.47 -17.59
N ASN A 522 -6.68 -15.78 -16.96
CA ASN A 522 -5.31 -16.27 -16.78
C ASN A 522 -5.13 -16.88 -15.38
N ALA A 523 -5.00 -18.20 -15.29
CA ALA A 523 -4.92 -18.91 -14.01
C ALA A 523 -3.75 -18.48 -13.12
N ALA A 524 -2.65 -17.97 -13.68
CA ALA A 524 -1.49 -17.49 -12.92
C ALA A 524 -1.72 -16.10 -12.29
N GLN A 525 -2.68 -15.32 -12.80
CA GLN A 525 -2.89 -13.93 -12.40
C GLN A 525 -4.26 -13.68 -11.76
N THR A 526 -5.20 -14.62 -11.84
CA THR A 526 -6.54 -14.48 -11.29
C THR A 526 -6.59 -15.01 -9.85
N PRO A 527 -6.91 -14.17 -8.84
CA PRO A 527 -7.08 -14.62 -7.47
C PRO A 527 -8.18 -15.67 -7.29
N LEU A 528 -7.96 -16.62 -6.38
CA LEU A 528 -8.93 -17.64 -6.04
C LEU A 528 -10.27 -17.05 -5.54
N ALA A 529 -10.23 -15.88 -4.88
CA ALA A 529 -11.42 -15.23 -4.33
C ALA A 529 -12.53 -15.01 -5.36
N LEU A 530 -12.19 -14.75 -6.63
CA LEU A 530 -13.18 -14.52 -7.69
C LEU A 530 -13.99 -15.78 -8.03
N PHE A 531 -13.44 -16.98 -7.82
CA PHE A 531 -14.11 -18.24 -8.11
C PHE A 531 -15.14 -18.62 -7.04
N GLN A 532 -15.15 -17.95 -5.88
CA GLN A 532 -16.17 -18.18 -4.86
C GLN A 532 -17.53 -17.59 -5.25
N GLU A 533 -17.55 -16.58 -6.14
CA GLU A 533 -18.76 -15.86 -6.54
C GLU A 533 -19.05 -15.90 -8.05
N ALA A 534 -18.08 -16.30 -8.89
CA ALA A 534 -18.24 -16.44 -10.33
C ALA A 534 -18.07 -17.90 -10.77
N SER A 535 -19.10 -18.46 -11.41
CA SER A 535 -19.16 -19.89 -11.80
C SER A 535 -18.90 -20.14 -13.28
N ASN A 536 -18.66 -19.11 -14.08
CA ASN A 536 -18.57 -19.17 -15.54
C ASN A 536 -17.14 -18.94 -16.09
N LEU A 537 -16.15 -19.05 -15.21
CA LEU A 537 -14.72 -18.91 -15.51
C LEU A 537 -14.17 -20.25 -16.02
N GLU A 538 -13.63 -20.26 -17.23
CA GLU A 538 -13.11 -21.45 -17.89
C GLU A 538 -11.60 -21.34 -18.07
N ASP A 539 -10.87 -22.31 -17.51
CA ASP A 539 -9.41 -22.33 -17.57
C ASP A 539 -8.98 -22.76 -18.97
N ILE A 540 -8.55 -21.79 -19.76
CA ILE A 540 -7.88 -22.05 -21.02
C ILE A 540 -6.53 -21.36 -21.00
N ASN A 541 -5.50 -22.03 -21.52
CA ASN A 541 -4.19 -21.42 -21.68
C ASN A 541 -4.23 -20.36 -22.80
N PHE A 542 -4.72 -19.16 -22.45
CA PHE A 542 -4.93 -18.05 -23.38
C PHE A 542 -3.86 -16.97 -23.21
N MET A 543 -2.85 -17.00 -24.08
CA MET A 543 -1.69 -16.10 -24.01
C MET A 543 -1.77 -14.93 -25.01
N ALA A 544 -2.87 -14.76 -25.76
CA ALA A 544 -2.92 -13.80 -26.85
C ALA A 544 -2.70 -12.34 -26.39
N LEU A 545 -3.30 -11.95 -25.26
CA LEU A 545 -3.11 -10.61 -24.68
C LEU A 545 -1.64 -10.38 -24.27
N SER A 546 -1.07 -11.30 -23.50
CA SER A 546 0.33 -11.20 -23.05
C SER A 546 1.29 -11.21 -24.24
N ASN A 547 1.07 -12.04 -25.25
CA ASN A 547 1.90 -12.12 -26.46
C ASN A 547 1.88 -10.81 -27.27
N LEU A 548 0.69 -10.21 -27.46
CA LEU A 548 0.56 -8.93 -28.15
C LEU A 548 1.24 -7.78 -27.40
N LYS A 549 1.24 -7.83 -26.05
CA LYS A 549 1.94 -6.84 -25.22
C LYS A 549 3.47 -7.05 -25.23
N LEU A 550 3.94 -8.29 -25.21
CA LEU A 550 5.36 -8.63 -25.24
C LEU A 550 6.03 -8.16 -26.54
N GLN A 551 5.37 -8.39 -27.68
CA GLN A 551 5.85 -7.96 -28.99
C GLN A 551 5.57 -6.47 -29.23
N LYS A 552 6.58 -5.62 -29.04
CA LYS A 552 6.42 -4.16 -29.17
C LYS A 552 6.13 -3.76 -30.61
N ASN A 553 5.12 -2.92 -30.81
CA ASN A 553 4.80 -2.40 -32.13
C ASN A 553 5.86 -1.35 -32.58
N PRO A 554 5.92 -0.96 -33.86
CA PRO A 554 6.94 -0.04 -34.36
C PRO A 554 7.00 1.32 -33.64
N VAL A 555 5.86 1.84 -33.16
CA VAL A 555 5.81 3.09 -32.40
C VAL A 555 6.38 2.89 -31.00
N GLU A 556 6.00 1.81 -30.32
CA GLU A 556 6.54 1.45 -28.99
C GLU A 556 8.06 1.19 -29.06
N LEU A 557 8.54 0.45 -30.07
CA LEU A 557 9.96 0.18 -30.26
C LEU A 557 10.75 1.47 -30.51
N LYS A 558 10.23 2.36 -31.38
CA LYS A 558 10.85 3.69 -31.60
C LYS A 558 10.83 4.53 -30.33
N GLY A 559 9.76 4.44 -29.54
CA GLY A 559 9.66 5.05 -28.22
C GLY A 559 10.80 4.59 -27.31
N PHE A 560 10.97 3.27 -27.15
CA PHE A 560 12.05 2.69 -26.34
C PHE A 560 13.42 3.22 -26.78
N ILE A 561 13.71 3.23 -28.09
CA ILE A 561 14.96 3.78 -28.62
C ILE A 561 15.13 5.24 -28.18
N ASN A 562 14.10 6.08 -28.34
CA ASN A 562 14.16 7.48 -27.93
C ASN A 562 14.28 7.64 -26.41
N ALA A 563 13.64 6.80 -25.60
CA ALA A 563 13.77 6.81 -24.14
C ALA A 563 15.22 6.54 -23.72
N HIS A 564 15.86 5.54 -24.31
CA HIS A 564 17.25 5.20 -24.00
C HIS A 564 18.27 6.23 -24.52
N ILE A 565 17.97 6.97 -25.60
CA ILE A 565 18.80 8.11 -26.00
C ILE A 565 18.74 9.22 -24.93
N LYS A 566 17.53 9.56 -24.46
CA LYS A 566 17.35 10.58 -23.40
C LYS A 566 18.04 10.16 -22.10
N ASP A 567 17.87 8.90 -21.72
CA ASP A 567 18.48 8.35 -20.50
C ASP A 567 20.01 8.27 -20.63
N GLY A 568 20.53 7.91 -21.81
CA GLY A 568 21.96 7.93 -22.11
C GLY A 568 22.56 9.33 -21.99
N VAL A 569 21.87 10.37 -22.47
CA VAL A 569 22.29 11.77 -22.24
C VAL A 569 22.34 12.09 -20.76
N ALA A 570 21.31 11.73 -19.98
CA ALA A 570 21.28 11.97 -18.54
C ALA A 570 22.45 11.27 -17.81
N LEU A 571 22.72 10.01 -18.15
CA LEU A 571 23.81 9.22 -17.57
C LEU A 571 25.19 9.76 -17.93
N VAL A 572 25.43 10.16 -19.18
CA VAL A 572 26.72 10.76 -19.58
C VAL A 572 26.96 12.07 -18.85
N LYS A 573 25.93 12.92 -18.72
CA LYS A 573 26.01 14.16 -17.93
C LYS A 573 26.31 13.87 -16.46
N PHE A 574 25.59 12.91 -15.90
CA PHE A 574 25.77 12.47 -14.53
C PHE A 574 27.18 11.93 -14.27
N PHE A 575 27.69 11.00 -15.08
CA PHE A 575 29.03 10.43 -14.88
C PHE A 575 30.15 11.45 -15.14
N CYS A 576 29.99 12.34 -16.11
CA CYS A 576 30.92 13.47 -16.33
C CYS A 576 30.98 14.40 -15.10
N TRP A 577 29.83 14.66 -14.46
CA TRP A 577 29.77 15.40 -13.20
C TRP A 577 30.37 14.60 -12.04
N LEU A 578 30.01 13.32 -11.89
CA LEU A 578 30.40 12.48 -10.76
C LEU A 578 31.92 12.30 -10.70
N GLU A 579 32.58 12.05 -11.84
CA GLU A 579 34.03 11.85 -11.89
C GLU A 579 34.82 13.07 -11.37
N LYS A 580 34.23 14.27 -11.45
CA LYS A 580 34.81 15.51 -10.92
C LYS A 580 34.45 15.80 -9.46
N ASN A 581 33.38 15.20 -8.94
CA ASN A 581 32.78 15.60 -7.67
C ASN A 581 32.61 14.47 -6.65
N TYR A 582 32.95 13.21 -6.98
CA TYR A 582 32.61 12.06 -6.14
C TYR A 582 33.22 12.10 -4.72
N GLN A 583 34.35 12.79 -4.52
CA GLN A 583 35.02 12.81 -3.23
C GLN A 583 34.14 13.46 -2.15
N GLY A 584 33.87 12.70 -1.09
CA GLY A 584 33.03 13.14 0.03
C GLY A 584 31.53 12.93 -0.17
N LEU A 585 31.07 12.61 -1.39
CA LEU A 585 29.68 12.25 -1.65
C LEU A 585 29.33 10.91 -0.98
N THR A 586 28.04 10.76 -0.72
CA THR A 586 27.44 9.52 -0.25
C THR A 586 26.67 8.80 -1.36
N GLU A 587 26.25 7.56 -1.10
CA GLU A 587 25.36 6.80 -1.99
C GLU A 587 24.03 7.53 -2.23
N LEU A 588 23.44 8.15 -1.19
CA LEU A 588 22.21 8.94 -1.32
C LEU A 588 22.42 10.20 -2.17
N ASP A 589 23.58 10.87 -2.07
CA ASP A 589 23.90 12.02 -2.91
C ASP A 589 24.00 11.63 -4.39
N VAL A 590 24.55 10.43 -4.67
CA VAL A 590 24.59 9.84 -6.01
C VAL A 590 23.19 9.60 -6.56
N VAL A 591 22.30 8.98 -5.76
CA VAL A 591 20.91 8.74 -6.14
C VAL A 591 20.22 10.06 -6.49
N GLN A 592 20.25 11.02 -5.57
CA GLN A 592 19.61 12.32 -5.76
C GLN A 592 20.11 13.00 -7.04
N LYS A 593 21.43 13.01 -7.25
CA LYS A 593 21.99 13.72 -8.40
C LYS A 593 21.63 13.06 -9.73
N LEU A 594 21.59 11.74 -9.78
CA LEU A 594 21.15 11.04 -10.99
C LEU A 594 19.69 11.39 -11.32
N HIS A 595 18.80 11.40 -10.32
CA HIS A 595 17.39 11.76 -10.50
C HIS A 595 17.23 13.19 -11.03
N GLU A 596 18.03 14.14 -10.54
CA GLU A 596 18.05 15.52 -11.06
C GLU A 596 18.37 15.56 -12.57
N PHE A 597 19.36 14.79 -13.03
CA PHE A 597 19.71 14.74 -14.46
C PHE A 597 18.62 14.08 -15.31
N ARG A 598 17.99 13.01 -14.82
CA ARG A 598 16.88 12.33 -15.52
C ARG A 598 15.61 13.20 -15.60
N ALA A 599 15.29 13.91 -14.52
CA ALA A 599 14.13 14.79 -14.45
C ALA A 599 14.15 15.93 -15.49
N CYS A 600 15.34 16.31 -15.98
CA CYS A 600 15.47 17.26 -17.10
C CYS A 600 15.12 16.67 -18.48
N GLY A 601 14.98 15.34 -18.58
CA GLY A 601 14.70 14.63 -19.82
C GLY A 601 13.28 14.89 -20.33
N LYS A 602 13.14 15.10 -21.63
CA LYS A 602 11.82 15.25 -22.27
C LYS A 602 10.98 13.98 -22.02
N TYR A 603 9.71 14.15 -21.66
CA TYR A 603 8.78 13.05 -21.37
C TYR A 603 9.13 12.19 -20.17
N TYR A 604 10.09 12.59 -19.33
CA TYR A 604 10.33 11.95 -18.04
C TYR A 604 9.04 11.96 -17.20
N PHE A 605 8.79 10.85 -16.51
CA PHE A 605 7.63 10.66 -15.65
C PHE A 605 8.04 10.40 -14.21
N SER A 606 8.87 9.38 -13.99
CA SER A 606 9.41 8.96 -12.69
C SER A 606 10.66 8.10 -12.91
N GLU A 607 11.30 7.67 -11.83
CA GLU A 607 12.20 6.52 -11.90
C GLU A 607 11.38 5.23 -12.15
N SER A 608 11.99 4.17 -12.68
CA SER A 608 11.31 2.88 -12.93
C SER A 608 11.48 1.87 -11.79
N PHE A 609 12.34 2.18 -10.83
CA PHE A 609 12.52 1.52 -9.53
C PHE A 609 13.45 2.36 -8.64
N GLY A 610 13.49 2.06 -7.34
CA GLY A 610 14.45 2.67 -6.41
C GLY A 610 15.90 2.44 -6.84
N THR A 611 16.66 3.53 -7.05
CA THR A 611 18.04 3.45 -7.54
C THR A 611 18.99 2.78 -6.54
N ILE A 612 19.67 1.74 -7.00
CA ILE A 612 20.75 1.06 -6.29
C ILE A 612 22.04 1.83 -6.55
N ALA A 613 22.49 2.62 -5.57
CA ALA A 613 23.84 3.20 -5.56
C ALA A 613 24.65 2.53 -4.46
N ALA A 614 25.60 1.67 -4.83
CA ALA A 614 26.27 0.78 -3.89
C ALA A 614 27.80 0.92 -3.97
N ILE A 615 28.43 1.37 -2.88
CA ILE A 615 29.87 1.58 -2.78
C ILE A 615 30.54 0.40 -2.07
N GLY A 616 31.56 -0.16 -2.71
CA GLY A 616 32.38 -1.25 -2.16
C GLY A 616 31.52 -2.44 -1.72
N SER A 617 31.61 -2.85 -0.46
CA SER A 617 30.90 -4.04 0.03
C SER A 617 29.38 -3.93 0.03
N ASN A 618 28.80 -2.73 -0.13
CA ASN A 618 27.35 -2.60 -0.32
C ASN A 618 26.91 -3.20 -1.66
N ALA A 619 27.77 -3.13 -2.69
CA ALA A 619 27.48 -3.66 -4.03
C ALA A 619 27.37 -5.19 -4.05
N ALA A 620 27.87 -5.90 -3.03
CA ALA A 620 27.72 -7.34 -2.91
C ALA A 620 26.28 -7.76 -2.54
N ILE A 621 25.43 -6.83 -2.09
CA ILE A 621 24.01 -7.06 -1.84
C ILE A 621 23.27 -6.72 -3.14
N VAL A 622 22.77 -7.74 -3.84
CA VAL A 622 22.29 -7.63 -5.23
C VAL A 622 21.26 -6.51 -5.41
N HIS A 623 20.29 -6.42 -4.51
CA HIS A 623 19.23 -5.40 -4.47
C HIS A 623 19.42 -4.41 -3.31
N TYR A 624 20.66 -3.97 -3.08
CA TYR A 624 20.96 -2.95 -2.08
C TYR A 624 20.16 -1.66 -2.32
N GLN A 625 19.48 -1.15 -1.30
CA GLN A 625 18.87 0.18 -1.34
C GLN A 625 19.55 1.08 -0.31
N PRO A 626 20.19 2.19 -0.72
CA PRO A 626 20.83 3.09 0.22
C PRO A 626 19.79 3.71 1.15
N SER A 627 20.12 3.77 2.43
CA SER A 627 19.29 4.37 3.47
C SER A 627 20.16 5.24 4.37
N SER A 628 19.57 6.13 5.15
CA SER A 628 20.30 6.94 6.13
C SER A 628 21.17 6.12 7.10
N LYS A 629 20.83 4.83 7.32
CA LYS A 629 21.59 3.90 8.17
C LYS A 629 22.75 3.20 7.47
N THR A 630 22.67 3.02 6.15
CA THR A 630 23.63 2.22 5.37
C THR A 630 24.48 3.05 4.40
N ASN A 631 24.16 4.34 4.27
CA ASN A 631 24.72 5.32 3.33
C ASN A 631 26.25 5.47 3.45
N LYS A 632 26.99 4.80 2.57
CA LYS A 632 28.46 4.92 2.53
C LYS A 632 28.93 6.17 1.80
N LYS A 633 30.11 6.66 2.19
CA LYS A 633 30.84 7.74 1.52
C LYS A 633 31.87 7.19 0.55
N PHE A 634 32.13 7.92 -0.52
CA PHE A 634 33.28 7.66 -1.38
C PHE A 634 34.60 7.83 -0.62
N SER A 635 35.52 6.89 -0.85
CA SER A 635 36.92 7.04 -0.49
C SER A 635 37.74 7.51 -1.71
N LYS A 636 39.05 7.79 -1.55
CA LYS A 636 39.95 8.12 -2.68
C LYS A 636 39.99 7.02 -3.75
N SER A 637 39.66 5.79 -3.40
CA SER A 637 39.50 4.69 -4.35
C SER A 637 38.21 3.94 -4.04
N ALA A 638 37.35 3.80 -5.04
CA ALA A 638 36.01 3.28 -4.83
C ALA A 638 35.52 2.54 -6.06
N LEU A 639 34.76 1.48 -5.81
CA LEU A 639 33.92 0.84 -6.82
C LEU A 639 32.47 1.25 -6.52
N LEU A 640 31.81 1.85 -7.50
CA LEU A 640 30.38 2.13 -7.45
C LEU A 640 29.67 1.17 -8.40
N LEU A 641 28.74 0.39 -7.89
CA LEU A 641 27.70 -0.25 -8.69
C LEU A 641 26.48 0.68 -8.65
N LEU A 642 26.06 1.13 -9.83
CA LEU A 642 24.91 2.01 -10.00
C LEU A 642 23.91 1.32 -10.92
N ASP A 643 22.78 0.91 -10.36
CA ASP A 643 21.66 0.31 -11.07
C ASP A 643 20.40 1.17 -10.89
N SER A 644 19.82 1.55 -12.02
CA SER A 644 18.88 2.65 -12.08
C SER A 644 18.09 2.63 -13.39
N GLY A 645 16.84 3.07 -13.37
CA GLY A 645 16.04 3.25 -14.58
C GLY A 645 14.98 4.31 -14.44
N ALA A 646 14.37 4.72 -15.56
CA ALA A 646 13.32 5.73 -15.57
C ALA A 646 12.12 5.36 -16.44
N GLN A 647 10.96 5.87 -16.03
CA GLN A 647 9.74 5.89 -16.81
C GLN A 647 9.70 7.17 -17.64
N TYR A 648 9.50 7.00 -18.94
CA TYR A 648 9.17 8.06 -19.87
C TYR A 648 7.80 7.75 -20.49
N PHE A 649 7.02 8.76 -20.88
CA PHE A 649 5.77 8.51 -21.62
C PHE A 649 5.99 7.70 -22.89
N ASP A 650 7.20 7.70 -23.45
CA ASP A 650 7.58 6.95 -24.63
C ASP A 650 8.48 5.74 -24.34
N GLY A 651 8.60 5.25 -23.10
CA GLY A 651 9.32 4.01 -22.82
C GLY A 651 9.78 3.86 -21.37
N THR A 652 10.37 2.71 -21.05
CA THR A 652 10.94 2.42 -19.72
C THR A 652 12.41 2.07 -19.91
N THR A 653 13.29 2.54 -19.02
CA THR A 653 14.71 2.18 -19.04
C THR A 653 15.09 1.36 -17.81
N ASP A 654 16.13 0.57 -17.98
CA ASP A 654 16.83 -0.18 -16.94
C ASP A 654 18.30 -0.29 -17.32
N ILE A 655 19.20 0.00 -16.37
CA ILE A 655 20.63 0.00 -16.61
C ILE A 655 21.43 -0.04 -15.32
N THR A 656 22.30 -1.03 -15.27
CA THR A 656 23.44 -1.09 -14.37
C THR A 656 24.77 -0.74 -15.03
N ARG A 657 25.55 0.12 -14.37
CA ARG A 657 26.99 0.30 -14.60
C ARG A 657 27.77 0.12 -13.31
N THR A 658 28.84 -0.66 -13.37
CA THR A 658 29.88 -0.66 -12.33
C THR A 658 31.05 0.20 -12.81
N VAL A 659 31.44 1.19 -12.02
CA VAL A 659 32.49 2.18 -12.37
C VAL A 659 33.55 2.28 -11.27
N GLY A 660 34.80 2.51 -11.66
CA GLY A 660 35.96 2.58 -10.78
C GLY A 660 36.52 4.00 -10.65
N PHE A 661 36.80 4.40 -9.41
CA PHE A 661 37.46 5.66 -9.08
C PHE A 661 38.81 5.38 -8.40
N GLY A 662 39.84 6.12 -8.79
CA GLY A 662 41.19 5.96 -8.21
C GLY A 662 41.84 4.62 -8.57
N HIS A 663 42.55 4.03 -7.60
CA HIS A 663 43.25 2.76 -7.81
C HIS A 663 42.31 1.57 -7.53
N ILE A 664 42.08 0.73 -8.55
CA ILE A 664 41.26 -0.48 -8.44
C ILE A 664 42.16 -1.72 -8.52
N LYS A 665 41.96 -2.64 -7.56
CA LYS A 665 42.72 -3.89 -7.45
C LYS A 665 42.58 -4.76 -8.71
N ASN A 666 43.67 -5.41 -9.11
CA ASN A 666 43.71 -6.26 -10.31
C ASN A 666 42.70 -7.43 -10.28
N GLU A 667 42.38 -7.96 -9.10
CA GLU A 667 41.38 -9.01 -8.92
C GLU A 667 39.97 -8.53 -9.32
N ILE A 668 39.58 -7.32 -8.87
CA ILE A 668 38.30 -6.70 -9.24
C ILE A 668 38.23 -6.50 -10.75
N LYS A 669 39.33 -6.05 -11.37
CA LYS A 669 39.40 -5.87 -12.84
C LYS A 669 39.26 -7.20 -13.59
N LYS A 670 39.88 -8.28 -13.08
CA LYS A 670 39.72 -9.63 -13.64
C LYS A 670 38.24 -10.03 -13.61
N ASP A 671 37.60 -9.86 -12.47
CA ASP A 671 36.19 -10.24 -12.27
C ASP A 671 35.24 -9.39 -13.11
N PHE A 672 35.50 -8.09 -13.22
CA PHE A 672 34.74 -7.21 -14.08
C PHE A 672 34.86 -7.63 -15.54
N THR A 673 36.06 -7.99 -15.97
CA THR A 673 36.29 -8.48 -17.33
C THR A 673 35.56 -9.80 -17.59
N LEU A 674 35.49 -10.71 -16.61
CA LEU A 674 34.71 -11.95 -16.73
C LEU A 674 33.20 -11.70 -16.85
N VAL A 675 32.66 -10.78 -16.05
CA VAL A 675 31.24 -10.36 -16.16
C VAL A 675 30.97 -9.70 -17.51
N LEU A 676 31.90 -8.87 -18.00
CA LEU A 676 31.81 -8.27 -19.33
C LEU A 676 31.82 -9.33 -20.43
N LYS A 677 32.69 -10.35 -20.34
CA LYS A 677 32.69 -11.47 -21.31
C LYS A 677 31.36 -12.21 -21.30
N ALA A 678 30.76 -12.45 -20.13
CA ALA A 678 29.44 -13.06 -20.02
C ALA A 678 28.35 -12.21 -20.71
N HIS A 679 28.38 -10.89 -20.49
CA HIS A 679 27.47 -9.94 -21.14
C HIS A 679 27.63 -9.98 -22.66
N ILE A 680 28.87 -9.89 -23.16
CA ILE A 680 29.18 -9.91 -24.61
C ILE A 680 28.76 -11.24 -25.22
N ALA A 681 29.03 -12.37 -24.54
CA ALA A 681 28.70 -13.70 -25.04
C ALA A 681 27.22 -13.83 -25.40
N LEU A 682 26.32 -13.31 -24.54
CA LEU A 682 24.90 -13.31 -24.84
C LEU A 682 24.50 -12.17 -25.80
N ALA A 683 24.99 -10.95 -25.59
CA ALA A 683 24.63 -9.79 -26.41
C ALA A 683 25.05 -9.92 -27.89
N SER A 684 26.09 -10.72 -28.17
CA SER A 684 26.56 -11.03 -29.52
C SER A 684 26.01 -12.36 -30.08
N HIS A 685 25.18 -13.07 -29.32
CA HIS A 685 24.70 -14.40 -29.70
C HIS A 685 23.64 -14.33 -30.81
N THR A 686 23.80 -15.16 -31.83
CA THR A 686 22.81 -15.39 -32.88
C THR A 686 22.12 -16.73 -32.66
N PHE A 687 20.78 -16.73 -32.59
CA PHE A 687 19.99 -17.90 -32.23
C PHE A 687 18.76 -18.07 -33.13
N LYS A 688 18.14 -19.25 -33.15
CA LYS A 688 16.95 -19.50 -33.98
C LYS A 688 15.73 -18.81 -33.38
N LYS A 689 14.83 -18.31 -34.22
CA LYS A 689 13.52 -17.82 -33.75
C LYS A 689 12.78 -18.93 -32.99
N GLY A 690 12.25 -18.61 -31.81
CA GLY A 690 11.58 -19.56 -30.92
C GLY A 690 12.51 -20.34 -29.99
N THR A 691 13.81 -20.02 -29.94
CA THR A 691 14.74 -20.58 -28.93
C THR A 691 14.18 -20.33 -27.52
N PRO A 692 14.12 -21.35 -26.65
CA PRO A 692 13.72 -21.19 -25.24
C PRO A 692 14.63 -20.23 -24.48
N ALA A 693 14.06 -19.39 -23.61
CA ALA A 693 14.83 -18.36 -22.90
C ALA A 693 15.92 -18.92 -21.96
N ASN A 694 15.71 -20.09 -21.35
CA ASN A 694 16.70 -20.75 -20.49
C ASN A 694 17.96 -21.20 -21.22
N GLU A 695 17.88 -21.52 -22.51
CA GLU A 695 19.07 -21.79 -23.32
C GLU A 695 19.96 -20.54 -23.46
N LEU A 696 19.36 -19.36 -23.49
CA LEU A 696 20.08 -18.08 -23.54
C LEU A 696 20.73 -17.71 -22.20
N ASP A 697 20.10 -18.07 -21.06
CA ASP A 697 20.74 -17.93 -19.74
C ASP A 697 22.03 -18.76 -19.67
N ALA A 698 21.99 -20.00 -20.18
CA ALA A 698 23.14 -20.89 -20.19
C ALA A 698 24.34 -20.31 -20.97
N VAL A 699 24.10 -19.63 -22.10
CA VAL A 699 25.15 -18.96 -22.90
C VAL A 699 25.91 -17.94 -22.05
N CYS A 700 25.20 -17.10 -21.31
CA CYS A 700 25.79 -16.08 -20.46
C CYS A 700 26.51 -16.71 -19.25
N ARG A 701 25.80 -17.57 -18.51
CA ARG A 701 26.25 -18.11 -17.23
C ARG A 701 27.47 -19.02 -17.36
N ASN A 702 27.57 -19.78 -18.46
CA ASN A 702 28.68 -20.71 -18.68
C ASN A 702 30.05 -20.02 -18.69
N VAL A 703 30.13 -18.75 -19.10
CA VAL A 703 31.39 -17.97 -19.07
C VAL A 703 31.92 -17.83 -17.64
N LEU A 704 31.05 -17.58 -16.66
CA LEU A 704 31.42 -17.46 -15.26
C LEU A 704 31.63 -18.84 -14.60
N LEU A 705 30.79 -19.84 -14.94
CA LEU A 705 30.90 -21.18 -14.37
C LEU A 705 32.23 -21.86 -14.70
N GLN A 706 32.77 -21.64 -15.91
CA GLN A 706 34.11 -22.11 -16.28
C GLN A 706 35.23 -21.57 -15.39
N GLN A 707 34.97 -20.47 -14.67
CA GLN A 707 35.90 -19.86 -13.70
C GLN A 707 35.53 -20.18 -12.25
N GLY A 708 34.57 -21.09 -12.02
CA GLY A 708 34.05 -21.41 -10.69
C GLY A 708 33.22 -20.28 -10.07
N LYS A 709 32.62 -19.41 -10.90
CA LYS A 709 31.82 -18.25 -10.47
C LYS A 709 30.38 -18.37 -10.96
N ASP A 710 29.46 -17.76 -10.22
CA ASP A 710 28.05 -17.72 -10.56
C ASP A 710 27.36 -16.49 -9.93
N PHE A 711 26.10 -16.24 -10.29
CA PHE A 711 25.26 -15.18 -9.74
C PHE A 711 23.84 -15.66 -9.41
N LYS A 712 23.30 -15.20 -8.29
CA LYS A 712 22.05 -15.71 -7.69
C LYS A 712 20.76 -15.05 -8.22
N HIS A 713 20.74 -14.66 -9.49
CA HIS A 713 19.57 -14.10 -10.16
C HIS A 713 19.52 -14.55 -11.63
N GLY A 714 18.42 -14.23 -12.33
CA GLY A 714 18.30 -14.47 -13.77
C GLY A 714 19.27 -13.60 -14.57
N THR A 715 19.62 -14.03 -15.78
CA THR A 715 20.44 -13.24 -16.72
C THR A 715 19.71 -12.00 -17.24
N GLY A 716 18.38 -12.01 -17.26
CA GLY A 716 17.59 -10.82 -17.53
C GLY A 716 16.08 -11.02 -17.47
N HIS A 717 15.32 -9.94 -17.64
CA HIS A 717 13.87 -9.92 -17.61
C HIS A 717 13.31 -9.04 -18.74
N SER A 718 12.05 -9.29 -19.13
CA SER A 718 11.37 -8.39 -20.06
C SER A 718 11.07 -7.05 -19.40
N VAL A 719 10.96 -5.99 -20.21
CA VAL A 719 10.63 -4.63 -19.76
C VAL A 719 9.39 -4.12 -20.48
N GLY A 720 8.41 -3.66 -19.70
CA GLY A 720 7.14 -3.15 -20.21
C GLY A 720 7.25 -1.72 -20.74
N TYR A 721 6.41 -1.36 -21.71
CA TYR A 721 6.43 -0.03 -22.33
C TYR A 721 5.63 0.99 -21.52
N PHE A 722 6.34 1.89 -20.82
CA PHE A 722 5.76 2.82 -19.84
C PHE A 722 4.84 2.04 -18.88
N SER A 723 5.44 1.07 -18.20
CA SER A 723 4.80 0.02 -17.37
C SER A 723 5.88 -0.58 -16.46
N ASN A 724 5.61 -1.73 -15.85
CA ASN A 724 6.55 -2.47 -15.00
C ASN A 724 7.91 -2.63 -15.67
N VAL A 725 8.97 -2.32 -14.93
CA VAL A 725 10.34 -2.61 -15.35
C VAL A 725 10.58 -4.12 -15.46
N HIS A 726 9.94 -4.91 -14.58
CA HIS A 726 9.87 -6.36 -14.66
C HIS A 726 8.54 -6.80 -15.30
N GLU A 727 8.55 -7.14 -16.59
CA GLU A 727 7.36 -7.57 -17.35
C GLU A 727 7.30 -9.10 -17.47
N SER A 728 6.31 -9.72 -16.84
CA SER A 728 5.98 -11.14 -17.02
C SER A 728 5.22 -11.39 -18.34
N PRO A 729 5.24 -12.62 -18.89
CA PRO A 729 5.91 -13.84 -18.40
C PRO A 729 7.35 -14.07 -18.90
N PHE A 730 7.86 -13.24 -19.82
CA PHE A 730 9.16 -13.48 -20.45
C PHE A 730 10.33 -13.02 -19.57
N SER A 731 11.32 -13.89 -19.38
CA SER A 731 12.59 -13.57 -18.72
C SER A 731 13.65 -14.59 -19.12
N ILE A 732 14.92 -14.18 -19.11
CA ILE A 732 16.07 -15.03 -19.39
C ILE A 732 16.61 -15.53 -18.05
N ASN A 733 16.23 -16.74 -17.67
CA ASN A 733 16.70 -17.42 -16.46
C ASN A 733 16.72 -18.94 -16.67
N GLN A 734 17.31 -19.67 -15.74
CA GLN A 734 17.55 -21.12 -15.82
C GLN A 734 16.29 -21.99 -16.02
N HIS A 735 15.09 -21.46 -15.74
CA HIS A 735 13.85 -22.23 -15.71
C HIS A 735 12.81 -21.79 -16.76
N ASN A 736 12.93 -20.59 -17.32
CA ASN A 736 11.92 -20.06 -18.24
C ASN A 736 12.10 -20.61 -19.65
N THR A 737 11.13 -21.40 -20.11
CA THR A 737 11.13 -22.01 -21.45
C THR A 737 10.32 -21.23 -22.47
N THR A 738 9.91 -19.98 -22.16
CA THR A 738 9.15 -19.14 -23.10
C THR A 738 9.96 -18.92 -24.39
N PRO A 739 9.39 -19.20 -25.58
CA PRO A 739 10.12 -19.03 -26.84
C PRO A 739 10.39 -17.56 -27.13
N VAL A 740 11.61 -17.25 -27.54
CA VAL A 740 12.02 -15.88 -27.87
C VAL A 740 11.58 -15.52 -29.29
N LEU A 741 10.83 -14.43 -29.43
CA LEU A 741 10.33 -13.91 -30.71
C LEU A 741 10.91 -12.52 -31.00
N GLU A 742 10.56 -11.94 -32.15
CA GLU A 742 11.03 -10.61 -32.58
C GLU A 742 10.39 -9.49 -31.77
N SER A 743 11.08 -8.35 -31.69
CA SER A 743 10.64 -7.14 -30.97
C SER A 743 10.31 -7.35 -29.48
N TYR A 744 10.90 -8.38 -28.85
CA TYR A 744 10.92 -8.50 -27.40
C TYR A 744 11.99 -7.56 -26.86
N ILE A 745 11.68 -6.88 -25.76
CA ILE A 745 12.63 -6.06 -24.99
C ILE A 745 13.02 -6.86 -23.75
N THR A 746 14.31 -6.98 -23.47
CA THR A 746 14.84 -7.69 -22.30
C THR A 746 16.14 -7.08 -21.81
N SER A 747 16.43 -7.20 -20.52
CA SER A 747 17.77 -6.96 -19.98
C SER A 747 18.72 -8.10 -20.32
N ILE A 748 20.02 -7.79 -20.37
CA ILE A 748 21.15 -8.71 -20.24
C ILE A 748 22.03 -8.14 -19.14
N GLU A 749 22.00 -8.74 -17.96
CA GLU A 749 22.51 -8.15 -16.71
C GLU A 749 23.34 -9.12 -15.86
N PRO A 750 24.32 -9.87 -16.42
CA PRO A 750 25.15 -10.75 -15.59
C PRO A 750 25.88 -9.96 -14.50
N GLY A 751 26.16 -10.65 -13.40
CA GLY A 751 26.88 -10.08 -12.27
C GLY A 751 27.81 -11.06 -11.58
N TYR A 752 28.57 -10.54 -10.63
CA TYR A 752 29.35 -11.29 -9.67
C TYR A 752 29.42 -10.53 -8.35
N TYR A 753 29.12 -11.21 -7.25
CA TYR A 753 28.98 -10.59 -5.93
C TYR A 753 29.83 -11.34 -4.93
N LEU A 754 30.90 -10.70 -4.46
CA LEU A 754 31.76 -11.23 -3.42
C LEU A 754 31.35 -10.62 -2.08
N GLU A 755 30.71 -11.45 -1.25
CA GLU A 755 30.16 -11.03 0.04
C GLU A 755 31.20 -10.29 0.89
N ASN A 756 30.78 -9.20 1.54
CA ASN A 756 31.61 -8.31 2.34
C ASN A 756 32.76 -7.61 1.60
N ALA A 757 32.87 -7.73 0.27
CA ALA A 757 33.94 -7.13 -0.51
C ALA A 757 33.43 -6.15 -1.59
N TYR A 758 32.83 -6.66 -2.66
CA TYR A 758 32.35 -5.87 -3.81
C TYR A 758 31.30 -6.64 -4.61
N GLY A 759 30.57 -5.91 -5.46
CA GLY A 759 29.73 -6.50 -6.48
C GLY A 759 29.94 -5.80 -7.81
N ILE A 760 29.71 -6.55 -8.88
CA ILE A 760 29.80 -6.10 -10.27
C ILE A 760 28.52 -6.57 -10.97
N ARG A 761 27.91 -5.66 -11.73
CA ARG A 761 26.86 -5.97 -12.69
C ARG A 761 27.02 -5.07 -13.91
N ILE A 762 26.77 -5.64 -15.08
CA ILE A 762 26.81 -4.91 -16.36
C ILE A 762 25.52 -5.22 -17.10
N GLU A 763 24.71 -4.20 -17.27
CA GLU A 763 23.37 -4.36 -17.80
C GLU A 763 23.08 -3.44 -18.96
N ASN A 764 22.45 -4.00 -19.98
CA ASN A 764 21.80 -3.23 -21.04
C ASN A 764 20.43 -3.84 -21.31
N LEU A 765 19.45 -2.99 -21.58
CA LEU A 765 18.28 -3.42 -22.32
C LEU A 765 18.65 -3.61 -23.79
N VAL A 766 18.14 -4.69 -24.35
CA VAL A 766 18.30 -5.07 -25.75
C VAL A 766 16.92 -5.40 -26.34
N TYR A 767 16.80 -5.32 -27.65
CA TYR A 767 15.67 -5.88 -28.36
C TYR A 767 16.09 -6.93 -29.37
N THR A 768 15.22 -7.92 -29.55
CA THR A 768 15.43 -8.98 -30.54
C THR A 768 15.03 -8.52 -31.93
N LYS A 769 15.90 -8.70 -32.92
CA LYS A 769 15.63 -8.41 -34.33
C LYS A 769 16.09 -9.57 -35.24
N PRO A 770 15.59 -9.67 -36.48
CA PRO A 770 16.14 -10.59 -37.46
C PRO A 770 17.63 -10.33 -37.71
N ASP A 771 18.44 -11.38 -37.71
CA ASP A 771 19.83 -11.35 -38.15
C ASP A 771 19.92 -11.31 -39.69
N GLN A 772 21.11 -11.05 -40.26
CA GLN A 772 21.35 -10.92 -41.71
C GLN A 772 20.76 -12.09 -42.53
N LYS A 773 20.78 -13.31 -41.97
CA LYS A 773 20.27 -14.53 -42.61
C LYS A 773 18.74 -14.72 -42.49
N LYS A 774 18.00 -13.75 -41.91
CA LYS A 774 16.54 -13.66 -41.67
C LYS A 774 15.84 -14.83 -40.96
N ARG A 775 16.47 -16.00 -40.86
CA ARG A 775 16.01 -17.19 -40.13
C ARG A 775 16.47 -17.25 -38.67
N TYR A 776 17.40 -16.36 -38.30
CA TYR A 776 17.94 -16.22 -36.96
C TYR A 776 17.57 -14.86 -36.38
N LEU A 777 17.62 -14.77 -35.05
CA LEU A 777 17.51 -13.54 -34.29
C LEU A 777 18.86 -13.17 -33.69
N CYS A 778 19.06 -11.88 -33.47
CA CYS A 778 20.15 -11.32 -32.69
C CYS A 778 19.62 -10.21 -31.78
N PHE A 779 20.44 -9.79 -30.82
CA PHE A 779 20.14 -8.68 -29.94
C PHE A 779 20.70 -7.37 -30.49
N GLU A 780 19.91 -6.30 -30.36
CA GLU A 780 20.34 -4.93 -30.60
C GLU A 780 20.24 -4.13 -29.30
N PRO A 781 21.35 -3.54 -28.81
CA PRO A 781 21.33 -2.73 -27.60
C PRO A 781 20.39 -1.52 -27.71
N LEU A 782 19.59 -1.27 -26.70
CA LEU A 782 18.86 -0.01 -26.51
C LEU A 782 19.67 0.93 -25.63
N THR A 783 20.24 0.41 -24.54
CA THR A 783 20.99 1.20 -23.56
C THR A 783 22.26 1.82 -24.15
N LEU A 784 22.38 3.14 -24.00
CA LEU A 784 23.51 3.93 -24.49
C LEU A 784 24.25 4.59 -23.33
N CYS A 785 25.28 3.91 -22.81
CA CYS A 785 26.16 4.45 -21.78
C CYS A 785 27.50 3.72 -21.82
N PRO A 786 28.66 4.41 -21.78
CA PRO A 786 29.96 3.76 -21.81
C PRO A 786 30.12 2.69 -20.72
N ILE A 787 30.85 1.62 -21.04
CA ILE A 787 31.31 0.61 -20.08
C ILE A 787 32.71 1.05 -19.63
N ASP A 788 32.98 1.05 -18.33
CA ASP A 788 34.21 1.64 -17.79
C ASP A 788 35.47 0.86 -18.19
N LEU A 789 36.23 1.41 -19.15
CA LEU A 789 37.48 0.83 -19.64
C LEU A 789 38.55 0.69 -18.55
N ASN A 790 38.49 1.45 -17.46
CA ASN A 790 39.48 1.37 -16.36
C ASN A 790 39.40 0.06 -15.58
N LEU A 791 38.25 -0.63 -15.64
CA LEU A 791 37.99 -1.89 -14.97
C LEU A 791 38.29 -3.11 -15.85
N ILE A 792 38.60 -2.90 -17.13
CA ILE A 792 38.85 -3.98 -18.09
C ILE A 792 40.33 -4.37 -18.07
N LYS A 793 40.58 -5.67 -18.21
CA LYS A 793 41.87 -6.25 -18.56
C LYS A 793 41.85 -6.66 -20.04
N PRO A 794 42.37 -5.83 -20.96
CA PRO A 794 42.29 -6.09 -22.41
C PRO A 794 42.90 -7.43 -22.82
N GLU A 795 43.90 -7.91 -22.06
CA GLU A 795 44.58 -9.18 -22.29
C GLU A 795 43.67 -10.41 -22.07
N LEU A 796 42.54 -10.26 -21.40
CA LEU A 796 41.56 -11.34 -21.17
C LEU A 796 40.43 -11.37 -22.22
N LEU A 797 40.35 -10.34 -23.07
CA LEU A 797 39.36 -10.24 -24.13
C LEU A 797 39.90 -10.83 -25.43
N THR A 798 39.06 -11.59 -26.13
CA THR A 798 39.34 -12.00 -27.51
C THR A 798 39.19 -10.80 -28.45
N GLU A 799 39.75 -10.90 -29.66
CA GLU A 799 39.60 -9.84 -30.67
C GLU A 799 38.14 -9.59 -31.06
N SER A 800 37.29 -10.62 -31.06
CA SER A 800 35.85 -10.46 -31.30
C SER A 800 35.15 -9.68 -30.17
N GLU A 801 35.54 -9.92 -28.91
CA GLU A 801 34.98 -9.21 -27.75
C GLU A 801 35.43 -7.74 -27.72
N LYS A 802 36.71 -7.47 -28.04
CA LYS A 802 37.21 -6.10 -28.20
C LYS A 802 36.48 -5.37 -29.32
N SER A 803 36.30 -6.04 -30.46
CA SER A 803 35.57 -5.49 -31.61
C SER A 803 34.12 -5.16 -31.26
N TRP A 804 33.42 -6.05 -30.53
CA TRP A 804 32.06 -5.77 -30.06
C TRP A 804 32.02 -4.53 -29.15
N LEU A 805 32.95 -4.43 -28.19
CA LEU A 805 33.00 -3.31 -27.25
C LEU A 805 33.29 -1.98 -27.96
N ASN A 806 34.25 -1.98 -28.89
CA ASN A 806 34.59 -0.82 -29.71
C ASN A 806 33.39 -0.37 -30.56
N GLN A 807 32.67 -1.29 -31.20
CA GLN A 807 31.47 -0.97 -31.98
C GLN A 807 30.34 -0.43 -31.08
N TYR A 808 30.14 -1.01 -29.89
CA TYR A 808 29.18 -0.51 -28.92
C TYR A 808 29.53 0.92 -28.48
N HIS A 809 30.78 1.18 -28.10
CA HIS A 809 31.25 2.51 -27.69
C HIS A 809 31.18 3.54 -28.82
N GLN A 810 31.49 3.14 -30.04
CA GLN A 810 31.33 3.99 -31.23
C GLN A 810 29.86 4.40 -31.40
N ARG A 811 28.92 3.45 -31.30
CA ARG A 811 27.49 3.77 -31.38
C ARG A 811 27.03 4.70 -30.26
N VAL A 812 27.50 4.48 -29.03
CA VAL A 812 27.23 5.39 -27.89
C VAL A 812 27.73 6.79 -28.19
N PHE A 813 28.97 6.91 -28.67
CA PHE A 813 29.58 8.18 -29.04
C PHE A 813 28.79 8.90 -30.14
N GLU A 814 28.60 8.26 -31.29
CA GLU A 814 27.94 8.85 -32.45
C GLU A 814 26.50 9.30 -32.15
N THR A 815 25.78 8.52 -31.33
CA THR A 815 24.38 8.83 -30.99
C THR A 815 24.26 9.98 -29.99
N LEU A 816 25.10 10.00 -28.94
CA LEU A 816 24.95 10.95 -27.83
C LEU A 816 25.77 12.23 -28.01
N HIS A 817 26.92 12.16 -28.68
CA HIS A 817 27.83 13.30 -28.86
C HIS A 817 27.14 14.58 -29.38
N PRO A 818 26.24 14.53 -30.40
CA PRO A 818 25.56 15.73 -30.89
C PRO A 818 24.66 16.42 -29.84
N LEU A 819 24.20 15.67 -28.83
CA LEU A 819 23.23 16.12 -27.81
C LEU A 819 23.89 16.69 -26.53
N LEU A 820 25.21 16.67 -26.48
CA LEU A 820 26.01 17.04 -25.31
C LEU A 820 26.72 18.38 -25.50
N ASN A 821 27.11 19.02 -24.38
CA ASN A 821 27.94 20.22 -24.44
C ASN A 821 29.42 19.88 -24.69
N LYS A 822 30.27 20.90 -24.88
CA LYS A 822 31.70 20.71 -25.20
C LYS A 822 32.45 19.86 -24.18
N GLN A 823 32.22 20.08 -22.89
CA GLN A 823 32.91 19.35 -21.83
C GLN A 823 32.48 17.88 -21.78
N GLU A 824 31.18 17.63 -21.88
CA GLU A 824 30.59 16.28 -21.90
C GLU A 824 31.02 15.49 -23.14
N ARG A 825 31.16 16.14 -24.30
CA ARG A 825 31.66 15.52 -25.54
C ARG A 825 33.09 15.00 -25.38
N VAL A 826 33.99 15.83 -24.87
CA VAL A 826 35.40 15.44 -24.62
C VAL A 826 35.45 14.31 -23.59
N TRP A 827 34.61 14.35 -22.56
CA TRP A 827 34.51 13.26 -21.61
C TRP A 827 34.06 11.96 -22.28
N LEU A 828 33.00 12.01 -23.09
CA LEU A 828 32.45 10.84 -23.77
C LEU A 828 33.45 10.24 -24.78
N GLU A 829 34.14 11.07 -25.55
CA GLU A 829 35.20 10.64 -26.48
C GLU A 829 36.28 9.82 -25.77
N ASN A 830 36.75 10.31 -24.61
CA ASN A 830 37.75 9.61 -23.82
C ASN A 830 37.24 8.27 -23.25
N LYS A 831 35.96 8.19 -22.88
CA LYS A 831 35.35 6.96 -22.35
C LYS A 831 34.99 5.93 -23.43
N CYS A 832 34.85 6.37 -24.68
CA CYS A 832 34.55 5.54 -25.84
C CYS A 832 35.77 5.30 -26.76
N ARG A 833 36.99 5.53 -26.27
CA ARG A 833 38.22 5.25 -27.03
C ARG A 833 38.35 3.75 -27.33
N LEU A 834 39.07 3.42 -28.39
CA LEU A 834 39.40 2.04 -28.73
C LEU A 834 40.26 1.38 -27.64
N ILE A 835 39.97 0.11 -27.37
CA ILE A 835 40.70 -0.79 -26.45
C ILE A 835 41.65 -1.71 -27.20
#